data_AF-A0A4S9DG61-F1
#
_entry.id   AF-A0A4S9DG61-F1
#
_cell.length_a   1.000
_cell.length_b   1.000
_cell.length_c   1.000
_cell.angle_alpha   90.00
_cell.angle_beta   90.00
_cell.angle_gamma   90.00
#
_symmetry.space_group_name_H-M   'P 1'
#
loop_
_entity.id
_entity.type
_entity.pdbx_description
1 polymer ?
#
loop_
_entity_poly.entity_id
_entity_poly.type
_entity_poly.pdbx_seq_one_letter_code
_entity_poly.pdbx_strand_id
1 'polypeptide(L)'
;MASTSGKIRVLVVNPNASKFMTDKCIDMVKPTLAPDVEVIGFTSPEPAPTAVEGNFDGVMSAAAAMRALIPIAHEYDAFLVACYSDHALIRMLREEFDQPSIGIMEASLFAARILGNRFGLIATSKRSKAMHEDSIRHYGFDGFCSGVGSCNLGVLDFDLKSEEEVLSIMCGVAKDLVAQGADCLTLGCAGMTKLKKAVEDAVGEDVQVIDGVLAGVQHLSGLVRMGGRTAKSGIDHDLEMAEGALKLIHAAGFVTLATHSREQAGRRIQEPLTNPSLNQQNILGMILVFQVDPAQAQGAQIPLQTFSLPQFPPQAGALKALTLTSDIKLDDYQTLLSESFTIPPLPPGIESLTLELFTLGYPVGWLSQLADRLPNLKSLVIYSQLFGGVSEESQADGVEFFKKLPGLRALHLLDVFAQPKFFESIGPYVTHSTDEESARRGLMFLEINYTVQHSDPEFLGKIQATELSSLVGPGLVTLAFNVSEADVTDDPDDPTNNTDKSAEEAAKDGVVALNRTLGSTLVKALTDEATRPRGLRVLNSTLFTLTTTQLRTILEKQKALMVLNATLEVDNHETFKKDMLSILPSLDYLEQVEIVANPSLQFFLAIQNIKHKAFESTFPSASEIQTLGEKCKRLSSFKADILRSSAMQTIEWEKKDDKWSGGIKAAKTELKITELE
;
A
#
# COMPACT_ATOMS: atom_id res chain seq x y z
N MET A 1 -23.07 24.50 -15.77
CA MET A 1 -23.60 25.65 -15.00
C MET A 1 -22.71 25.79 -13.78
N ALA A 2 -21.99 26.91 -13.64
CA ALA A 2 -21.14 27.16 -12.49
C ALA A 2 -22.03 27.45 -11.27
N SER A 3 -21.87 26.66 -10.20
CA SER A 3 -22.53 26.87 -8.92
C SER A 3 -22.06 28.20 -8.32
N THR A 4 -22.95 29.18 -8.30
CA THR A 4 -22.74 30.45 -7.60
C THR A 4 -23.03 30.26 -6.10
N SER A 5 -22.02 29.82 -5.31
CA SER A 5 -21.80 30.21 -3.89
C SER A 5 -20.62 29.51 -3.16
N GLY A 6 -19.77 28.70 -3.82
CA GLY A 6 -18.65 28.01 -3.16
C GLY A 6 -17.34 28.80 -3.21
N LYS A 7 -16.55 28.79 -2.12
CA LYS A 7 -15.14 29.21 -2.15
C LYS A 7 -14.34 28.24 -3.04
N ILE A 8 -13.30 28.72 -3.72
CA ILE A 8 -12.31 27.89 -4.41
C ILE A 8 -11.48 27.16 -3.36
N ARG A 9 -11.57 25.83 -3.31
CA ARG A 9 -10.89 24.98 -2.33
C ARG A 9 -9.63 24.36 -2.93
N VAL A 10 -8.47 24.81 -2.49
CA VAL A 10 -7.17 24.27 -2.90
C VAL A 10 -6.64 23.32 -1.83
N LEU A 11 -6.38 22.06 -2.20
CA LEU A 11 -5.74 21.09 -1.32
C LEU A 11 -4.23 21.14 -1.49
N VAL A 12 -3.52 21.53 -0.42
CA VAL A 12 -2.06 21.48 -0.34
C VAL A 12 -1.66 20.11 0.18
N VAL A 13 -1.21 19.27 -0.74
CA VAL A 13 -0.85 17.88 -0.51
C VAL A 13 0.62 17.81 -0.16
N ASN A 14 0.93 17.65 1.12
CA ASN A 14 2.26 17.24 1.56
C ASN A 14 2.40 15.73 1.38
N PRO A 15 3.25 15.25 0.45
CA PRO A 15 3.34 13.82 0.19
C PRO A 15 4.05 13.03 1.31
N ASN A 16 4.73 13.69 2.25
CA ASN A 16 5.36 13.04 3.41
C ASN A 16 4.42 13.01 4.65
N ALA A 17 4.78 12.18 5.63
CA ALA A 17 4.00 11.98 6.86
C ALA A 17 4.21 13.06 7.94
N SER A 18 4.99 14.11 7.68
CA SER A 18 5.31 15.14 8.67
C SER A 18 4.28 16.26 8.72
N LYS A 19 3.32 16.18 9.65
CA LYS A 19 2.26 17.20 9.83
C LYS A 19 2.79 18.62 9.99
N PHE A 20 3.90 18.79 10.73
CA PHE A 20 4.47 20.13 10.97
C PHE A 20 4.89 20.83 9.66
N MET A 21 5.30 20.09 8.62
CA MET A 21 5.65 20.65 7.32
C MET A 21 4.40 21.15 6.59
N THR A 22 3.30 20.39 6.69
CA THR A 22 1.99 20.78 6.17
C THR A 22 1.53 22.08 6.81
N ASP A 23 1.61 22.17 8.14
CA ASP A 23 1.21 23.37 8.90
C ASP A 23 2.03 24.60 8.47
N LYS A 24 3.35 24.46 8.29
CA LYS A 24 4.23 25.53 7.77
C LYS A 24 3.81 26.02 6.38
N CYS A 25 3.44 25.12 5.47
CA CYS A 25 2.96 25.50 4.13
C CYS A 25 1.68 26.32 4.21
N ILE A 26 0.75 25.90 5.07
CA ILE A 26 -0.54 26.57 5.25
C ILE A 26 -0.35 27.95 5.89
N ASP A 27 0.49 28.06 6.92
CA ASP A 27 0.77 29.34 7.58
C ASP A 27 1.40 30.36 6.64
N MET A 28 2.19 29.92 5.66
CA MET A 28 2.77 30.82 4.66
C MET A 28 1.72 31.44 3.75
N VAL A 29 0.74 30.67 3.29
CA VAL A 29 -0.22 31.15 2.27
C VAL A 29 -1.37 31.93 2.88
N LYS A 30 -1.76 31.61 4.12
CA LYS A 30 -2.89 32.24 4.86
C LYS A 30 -2.97 33.77 4.72
N PRO A 31 -1.89 34.56 4.89
CA PRO A 31 -1.95 36.02 4.80
C PRO A 31 -2.24 36.56 3.39
N THR A 32 -2.12 35.73 2.36
CA THR A 32 -2.19 36.12 0.94
C THR A 32 -3.47 35.63 0.25
N LEU A 33 -4.33 34.91 0.97
CA LEU A 33 -5.55 34.33 0.40
C LEU A 33 -6.58 35.41 0.11
N ALA A 34 -7.15 35.34 -1.09
CA ALA A 34 -8.34 36.12 -1.42
C ALA A 34 -9.55 35.60 -0.61
N PRO A 35 -10.57 36.43 -0.32
CA PRO A 35 -11.72 36.02 0.49
C PRO A 35 -12.51 34.83 -0.06
N ASP A 36 -12.42 34.59 -1.36
CA ASP A 36 -13.07 33.50 -2.10
C ASP A 36 -12.20 32.24 -2.23
N VAL A 37 -10.99 32.21 -1.65
CA VAL A 37 -10.08 31.05 -1.70
C VAL A 37 -9.95 30.46 -0.30
N GLU A 38 -10.12 29.15 -0.21
CA GLU A 38 -9.85 28.34 0.98
C GLU A 38 -8.70 27.38 0.68
N VAL A 39 -7.73 27.29 1.58
CA VAL A 39 -6.61 26.36 1.45
C VAL A 39 -6.67 25.35 2.59
N ILE A 40 -6.63 24.07 2.24
CA ILE A 40 -6.68 22.95 3.17
C ILE A 40 -5.35 22.19 3.09
N GLY A 41 -4.75 21.88 4.24
CA GLY A 41 -3.53 21.08 4.32
C GLY A 41 -3.84 19.59 4.42
N PHE A 42 -3.20 18.79 3.58
CA PHE A 42 -3.25 17.34 3.63
C PHE A 42 -1.85 16.80 3.93
N THR A 43 -1.75 15.92 4.94
CA THR A 43 -0.52 15.20 5.27
C THR A 43 -0.74 13.75 4.90
N SER A 44 0.16 13.17 4.10
CA SER A 44 0.05 11.76 3.73
C SER A 44 0.10 10.86 4.98
N PRO A 45 -0.78 9.84 5.07
CA PRO A 45 -0.69 8.88 6.15
C PRO A 45 0.50 7.94 5.96
N GLU A 46 0.89 7.25 7.03
CA GLU A 46 1.80 6.12 6.93
C GLU A 46 1.24 5.05 5.96
N PRO A 47 2.09 4.38 5.16
CA PRO A 47 3.55 4.29 5.26
C PRO A 47 4.33 5.34 4.44
N ALA A 48 3.78 6.54 4.20
CA ALA A 48 4.55 7.63 3.58
C ALA A 48 5.82 7.96 4.43
N PRO A 49 6.97 8.23 3.80
CA PRO A 49 8.18 8.60 4.55
C PRO A 49 7.99 9.93 5.27
N THR A 50 8.73 10.16 6.35
CA THR A 50 8.69 11.44 7.10
C THR A 50 9.29 12.61 6.34
N ALA A 51 10.18 12.35 5.39
CA ALA A 51 10.73 13.33 4.45
C ALA A 51 10.98 12.69 3.08
N VAL A 52 10.91 13.48 2.01
CA VAL A 52 11.22 13.03 0.64
C VAL A 52 12.60 13.56 0.27
N GLU A 53 13.61 12.68 0.23
CA GLU A 53 15.00 13.06 -0.02
C GLU A 53 15.61 12.38 -1.26
N GLY A 54 14.80 11.62 -2.01
CA GLY A 54 15.21 10.94 -3.23
C GLY A 54 14.04 10.38 -4.04
N ASN A 55 14.37 9.75 -5.18
CA ASN A 55 13.38 9.13 -6.08
C ASN A 55 12.59 8.01 -5.41
N PHE A 56 13.25 7.16 -4.61
CA PHE A 56 12.58 6.09 -3.87
C PHE A 56 11.51 6.67 -2.93
N ASP A 57 11.88 7.65 -2.11
CA ASP A 57 10.96 8.31 -1.19
C ASP A 57 9.81 8.96 -1.94
N GLY A 58 10.09 9.60 -3.09
CA GLY A 58 9.10 10.24 -3.95
C GLY A 58 8.09 9.28 -4.60
N VAL A 59 8.50 8.06 -4.93
CA VAL A 59 7.60 7.02 -5.46
C VAL A 59 6.73 6.45 -4.34
N MET A 60 7.34 6.12 -3.19
CA MET A 60 6.61 5.56 -2.04
C MET A 60 5.61 6.56 -1.45
N SER A 61 6.02 7.82 -1.31
CA SER A 61 5.16 8.90 -0.83
C SER A 61 4.02 9.18 -1.81
N ALA A 62 4.25 9.14 -3.13
CA ALA A 62 3.20 9.32 -4.12
C ALA A 62 2.14 8.23 -4.05
N ALA A 63 2.55 6.96 -3.93
CA ALA A 63 1.61 5.85 -3.78
C ALA A 63 0.78 5.97 -2.49
N ALA A 64 1.41 6.28 -1.35
CA ALA A 64 0.72 6.46 -0.08
C ALA A 64 -0.25 7.66 -0.10
N ALA A 65 0.20 8.81 -0.62
CA ALA A 65 -0.63 10.01 -0.76
C ALA A 65 -1.84 9.76 -1.65
N MET A 66 -1.63 9.15 -2.83
CA MET A 66 -2.70 8.92 -3.79
C MET A 66 -3.81 8.04 -3.23
N ARG A 67 -3.46 6.94 -2.56
CA ARG A 67 -4.43 6.04 -1.90
C ARG A 67 -5.36 6.80 -0.96
N ALA A 68 -4.83 7.74 -0.19
CA ALA A 68 -5.58 8.51 0.79
C ALA A 68 -6.32 9.72 0.19
N LEU A 69 -5.87 10.23 -0.97
CA LEU A 69 -6.52 11.33 -1.67
C LEU A 69 -7.74 10.90 -2.48
N ILE A 70 -7.71 9.71 -3.10
CA ILE A 70 -8.81 9.22 -3.97
C ILE A 70 -10.21 9.38 -3.33
N PRO A 71 -10.45 8.99 -2.07
CA PRO A 71 -11.78 9.10 -1.47
C PRO A 71 -12.28 10.54 -1.30
N ILE A 72 -11.36 11.50 -1.11
CA ILE A 72 -11.69 12.89 -0.74
C ILE A 72 -11.43 13.90 -1.87
N ALA A 73 -10.81 13.47 -2.97
CA ALA A 73 -10.34 14.33 -4.06
C ALA A 73 -11.45 15.21 -4.64
N HIS A 74 -12.65 14.66 -4.78
CA HIS A 74 -13.83 15.35 -5.31
C HIS A 74 -14.32 16.54 -4.47
N GLU A 75 -13.86 16.66 -3.21
CA GLU A 75 -14.20 17.78 -2.34
C GLU A 75 -13.44 19.07 -2.67
N TYR A 76 -12.38 18.98 -3.46
CA TYR A 76 -11.45 20.08 -3.74
C TYR A 76 -11.49 20.46 -5.22
N ASP A 77 -11.20 21.74 -5.50
CA ASP A 77 -11.21 22.28 -6.86
C ASP A 77 -9.82 22.19 -7.53
N ALA A 78 -8.75 22.02 -6.74
CA ALA A 78 -7.38 21.97 -7.23
C ALA A 78 -6.41 21.30 -6.24
N PHE A 79 -5.31 20.75 -6.76
CA PHE A 79 -4.27 20.07 -5.97
C PHE A 79 -2.90 20.74 -6.12
N LEU A 80 -2.29 21.10 -4.99
CA LEU A 80 -0.91 21.58 -4.93
C LEU A 80 -0.02 20.53 -4.26
N VAL A 81 0.89 19.90 -5.00
CA VAL A 81 1.85 18.95 -4.43
C VAL A 81 3.02 19.71 -3.79
N ALA A 82 3.08 19.69 -2.45
CA ALA A 82 4.03 20.42 -1.62
C ALA A 82 5.36 19.65 -1.42
N CYS A 83 5.95 19.17 -2.52
CA CYS A 83 7.31 18.65 -2.54
C CYS A 83 8.08 19.28 -3.71
N TYR A 84 9.30 19.74 -3.43
CA TYR A 84 10.09 20.45 -4.44
C TYR A 84 10.88 19.44 -5.28
N SER A 85 10.22 18.81 -6.24
CA SER A 85 10.78 17.87 -7.21
C SER A 85 9.79 17.67 -8.38
N ASP A 86 10.20 16.94 -9.43
CA ASP A 86 9.24 16.31 -10.36
C ASP A 86 8.56 15.12 -9.69
N HIS A 87 7.72 15.41 -8.70
CA HIS A 87 7.11 14.40 -7.85
C HIS A 87 6.07 13.59 -8.63
N ALA A 88 6.16 12.26 -8.59
CA ALA A 88 5.29 11.35 -9.34
C ALA A 88 3.78 11.61 -9.09
N LEU A 89 3.42 11.99 -7.86
CA LEU A 89 2.06 12.34 -7.46
C LEU A 89 1.40 13.41 -8.35
N ILE A 90 2.16 14.35 -8.91
CA ILE A 90 1.62 15.41 -9.79
C ILE A 90 0.96 14.79 -11.02
N ARG A 91 1.64 13.83 -11.66
CA ARG A 91 1.13 13.14 -12.86
C ARG A 91 -0.01 12.20 -12.49
N MET A 92 0.11 11.50 -11.36
CA MET A 92 -0.98 10.64 -10.87
C MET A 92 -2.28 11.41 -10.65
N LEU A 93 -2.20 12.62 -10.07
CA LEU A 93 -3.37 13.49 -9.88
C LEU A 93 -3.94 14.00 -11.21
N ARG A 94 -3.08 14.34 -12.18
CA ARG A 94 -3.50 14.79 -13.52
C ARG A 94 -4.13 13.66 -14.34
N GLU A 95 -3.62 12.44 -14.22
CA GLU A 95 -4.17 11.25 -14.87
C GLU A 95 -5.53 10.89 -14.27
N GLU A 96 -5.64 10.84 -12.93
CA GLU A 96 -6.85 10.38 -12.25
C GLU A 96 -7.97 11.43 -12.17
N PHE A 97 -7.63 12.71 -11.99
CA PHE A 97 -8.61 13.76 -11.67
C PHE A 97 -8.69 14.85 -12.72
N ASP A 98 -9.86 15.48 -12.84
CA ASP A 98 -10.08 16.61 -13.76
C ASP A 98 -9.59 17.94 -13.18
N GLN A 99 -9.42 18.01 -11.87
CA GLN A 99 -8.96 19.22 -11.19
C GLN A 99 -7.53 19.57 -11.60
N PRO A 100 -7.23 20.87 -11.83
CA PRO A 100 -5.88 21.31 -12.11
C PRO A 100 -4.95 20.95 -10.94
N SER A 101 -3.81 20.37 -11.30
CA SER A 101 -2.80 19.92 -10.35
C SER A 101 -1.43 20.47 -10.74
N ILE A 102 -0.66 20.95 -9.77
CA ILE A 102 0.70 21.46 -9.99
C ILE A 102 1.61 21.15 -8.79
N GLY A 103 2.89 20.93 -9.03
CA GLY A 103 3.91 20.87 -7.98
C GLY A 103 4.46 22.25 -7.61
N ILE A 104 4.97 22.42 -6.39
CA ILE A 104 5.58 23.68 -5.96
C ILE A 104 6.84 24.04 -6.77
N MET A 105 7.54 23.04 -7.34
CA MET A 105 8.66 23.26 -8.26
C MET A 105 8.17 23.82 -9.60
N GLU A 106 7.16 23.20 -10.24
CA GLU A 106 6.59 23.73 -11.48
C GLU A 106 6.08 25.18 -11.28
N ALA A 107 5.37 25.41 -10.16
CA ALA A 107 4.82 26.72 -9.85
C ALA A 107 5.89 27.80 -9.67
N SER A 108 6.97 27.51 -8.94
CA SER A 108 8.06 28.48 -8.76
C SER A 108 8.79 28.79 -10.07
N LEU A 109 9.01 27.77 -10.93
CA LEU A 109 9.67 27.94 -12.23
C LEU A 109 8.83 28.80 -13.19
N PHE A 110 7.51 28.56 -13.25
CA PHE A 110 6.62 29.41 -14.05
C PHE A 110 6.62 30.86 -13.55
N ALA A 111 6.52 31.08 -12.24
CA ALA A 111 6.57 32.42 -11.67
C ALA A 111 7.92 33.10 -11.94
N ALA A 112 9.04 32.36 -11.84
CA ALA A 112 10.38 32.90 -12.11
C ALA A 112 10.53 33.34 -13.56
N ARG A 113 9.90 32.62 -14.48
CA ARG A 113 9.92 33.02 -15.90
C ARG A 113 9.05 34.20 -16.24
N ILE A 114 8.06 34.50 -15.41
CA ILE A 114 7.21 35.69 -15.55
C ILE A 114 7.90 36.92 -14.95
N LEU A 115 8.59 36.74 -13.81
CA LEU A 115 9.15 37.85 -13.02
C LEU A 115 10.59 38.24 -13.39
N GLY A 116 11.37 37.33 -13.98
CA GLY A 116 12.77 37.57 -14.35
C GLY A 116 13.15 36.95 -15.68
N ASN A 117 14.39 37.18 -16.13
CA ASN A 117 14.92 36.57 -17.35
C ASN A 117 15.64 35.24 -17.06
N ARG A 118 16.36 35.14 -15.94
CA ARG A 118 17.10 33.93 -15.54
C ARG A 118 16.95 33.64 -14.07
N PHE A 119 16.75 32.38 -13.73
CA PHE A 119 16.56 31.98 -12.34
C PHE A 119 17.70 31.13 -11.80
N GLY A 120 17.95 31.23 -10.50
CA GLY A 120 18.78 30.31 -9.74
C GLY A 120 17.94 29.51 -8.74
N LEU A 121 18.30 28.26 -8.49
CA LEU A 121 17.60 27.41 -7.53
C LEU A 121 18.47 27.15 -6.29
N ILE A 122 17.92 27.43 -5.11
CA ILE A 122 18.56 27.14 -3.83
C ILE A 122 18.07 25.77 -3.32
N ALA A 123 18.90 24.74 -3.46
CA ALA A 123 18.64 23.37 -3.07
C ALA A 123 19.08 23.09 -1.63
N THR A 124 18.44 22.13 -0.96
CA THR A 124 18.75 21.75 0.43
C THR A 124 20.11 21.06 0.51
N SER A 125 20.27 19.96 -0.22
CA SER A 125 21.42 19.06 -0.20
C SER A 125 22.06 18.89 -1.59
N LYS A 126 23.28 18.35 -1.64
CA LYS A 126 23.95 18.02 -2.91
C LYS A 126 23.15 17.02 -3.75
N ARG A 127 22.46 16.10 -3.08
CA ARG A 127 21.58 15.12 -3.73
C ARG A 127 20.38 15.81 -4.37
N SER A 128 19.70 16.67 -3.62
CA SER A 128 18.56 17.44 -4.15
C SER A 128 18.97 18.36 -5.31
N LYS A 129 20.17 18.95 -5.24
CA LYS A 129 20.74 19.75 -6.34
C LYS A 129 20.78 18.96 -7.65
N ALA A 130 21.35 17.74 -7.64
CA ALA A 130 21.42 16.92 -8.84
C ALA A 130 20.02 16.59 -9.38
N MET A 131 19.09 16.22 -8.50
CA MET A 131 17.69 15.93 -8.88
C MET A 131 16.96 17.16 -9.44
N HIS A 132 17.21 18.35 -8.88
CA HIS A 132 16.62 19.60 -9.33
C HIS A 132 17.16 20.02 -10.69
N GLU A 133 18.45 19.83 -10.96
CA GLU A 133 19.04 20.05 -12.28
C GLU A 133 18.37 19.16 -13.34
N ASP A 134 18.18 17.87 -13.04
CA ASP A 134 17.48 16.95 -13.95
C ASP A 134 16.01 17.33 -14.14
N SER A 135 15.33 17.73 -13.08
CA SER A 135 13.92 18.17 -13.13
C SER A 135 13.76 19.47 -13.94
N ILE A 136 14.70 20.42 -13.80
CA ILE A 136 14.72 21.65 -14.61
C ILE A 136 14.85 21.33 -16.10
N ARG A 137 15.74 20.40 -16.47
CA ARG A 137 15.89 19.94 -17.86
C ARG A 137 14.62 19.29 -18.36
N HIS A 138 14.04 18.40 -17.55
CA HIS A 138 12.81 17.68 -17.89
C HIS A 138 11.62 18.61 -18.11
N TYR A 139 11.49 19.67 -17.31
CA TYR A 139 10.47 20.70 -17.51
C TYR A 139 10.80 21.69 -18.64
N GLY A 140 11.97 21.58 -19.28
CA GLY A 140 12.37 22.44 -20.40
C GLY A 140 12.87 23.84 -19.97
N PHE A 141 13.28 24.01 -18.72
CA PHE A 141 13.74 25.31 -18.17
C PHE A 141 15.26 25.47 -18.14
N ASP A 142 16.04 24.47 -18.60
CA ASP A 142 17.51 24.47 -18.56
C ASP A 142 18.13 25.75 -19.16
N GLY A 143 17.62 26.20 -20.31
CA GLY A 143 18.11 27.41 -20.98
C GLY A 143 17.89 28.72 -20.22
N PHE A 144 17.09 28.70 -19.15
CA PHE A 144 16.79 29.86 -18.29
C PHE A 144 17.39 29.74 -16.88
N CYS A 145 17.96 28.58 -16.53
CA CYS A 145 18.58 28.35 -15.24
C CYS A 145 20.03 28.86 -15.23
N SER A 146 20.35 29.84 -14.39
CA SER A 146 21.72 30.32 -14.16
C SER A 146 22.54 29.34 -13.32
N GLY A 147 21.89 28.51 -12.51
CA GLY A 147 22.53 27.47 -11.72
C GLY A 147 21.65 26.93 -10.59
N VAL A 148 22.08 25.79 -10.04
CA VAL A 148 21.52 25.21 -8.81
C VAL A 148 22.60 25.21 -7.73
N GLY A 149 22.32 25.84 -6.60
CA GLY A 149 23.23 25.95 -5.46
C GLY A 149 22.72 25.13 -4.29
N SER A 150 23.58 24.37 -3.60
CA SER A 150 23.18 23.49 -2.49
C SER A 150 23.63 24.06 -1.16
N CYS A 151 22.74 24.11 -0.17
CA CYS A 151 23.06 24.46 1.22
C CYS A 151 23.78 23.33 1.98
N ASN A 152 23.75 22.10 1.47
CA ASN A 152 24.32 20.90 2.10
C ASN A 152 23.70 20.61 3.48
N LEU A 153 22.38 20.77 3.57
CA LEU A 153 21.52 20.48 4.72
C LEU A 153 20.47 19.44 4.33
N GLY A 154 20.18 18.47 5.21
CA GLY A 154 19.03 17.57 5.08
C GLY A 154 17.70 18.31 5.24
N VAL A 155 16.59 17.70 4.82
CA VAL A 155 15.27 18.37 4.88
C VAL A 155 14.83 18.64 6.33
N LEU A 156 15.19 17.74 7.24
CA LEU A 156 14.91 17.89 8.67
C LEU A 156 15.94 18.79 9.40
N ASP A 157 17.11 19.03 8.80
CA ASP A 157 18.18 19.82 9.42
C ASP A 157 17.83 21.31 9.58
N PHE A 158 16.87 21.81 8.79
CA PHE A 158 16.37 23.19 8.88
C PHE A 158 15.77 23.51 10.25
N ASP A 159 15.33 22.49 11.00
CA ASP A 159 14.78 22.63 12.35
C ASP A 159 15.75 22.15 13.45
N LEU A 160 16.87 21.49 13.11
CA LEU A 160 17.87 20.98 14.06
C LEU A 160 19.05 21.91 14.27
N LYS A 161 19.33 22.80 13.30
CA LYS A 161 20.41 23.79 13.37
C LYS A 161 19.92 25.16 13.81
N SER A 162 20.85 25.99 14.28
CA SER A 162 20.53 27.39 14.60
C SER A 162 20.09 28.14 13.34
N GLU A 163 19.03 28.95 13.47
CA GLU A 163 18.44 29.73 12.36
C GLU A 163 19.49 30.64 11.69
N GLU A 164 20.39 31.22 12.48
CA GLU A 164 21.50 32.07 12.01
C GLU A 164 22.46 31.34 11.06
N GLU A 165 22.81 30.08 11.37
CA GLU A 165 23.70 29.27 10.53
C GLU A 165 23.04 28.94 9.19
N VAL A 166 21.78 28.51 9.23
CA VAL A 166 21.00 28.17 8.02
C VAL A 166 20.86 29.39 7.11
N LEU A 167 20.53 30.55 7.70
CA LEU A 167 20.40 31.81 6.97
C LEU A 167 21.71 32.24 6.31
N SER A 168 22.82 32.17 7.03
CA SER A 168 24.13 32.52 6.50
C SER A 168 24.49 31.68 5.27
N ILE A 169 24.27 30.36 5.34
CA ILE A 169 24.52 29.44 4.23
C ILE A 169 23.63 29.77 3.03
N MET A 170 22.32 29.94 3.25
CA MET A 170 21.37 30.23 2.17
C MET A 170 21.67 31.56 1.48
N CYS A 171 21.98 32.61 2.24
CA CYS A 171 22.35 33.92 1.71
C CYS A 171 23.65 33.87 0.90
N GLY A 172 24.62 33.05 1.30
CA GLY A 172 25.83 32.78 0.52
C GLY A 172 25.51 32.15 -0.83
N VAL A 173 24.74 31.05 -0.81
CA VAL A 173 24.31 30.35 -2.03
C VAL A 173 23.50 31.27 -2.95
N ALA A 174 22.61 32.09 -2.40
CA ALA A 174 21.80 33.04 -3.15
C ALA A 174 22.66 34.08 -3.88
N LYS A 175 23.65 34.67 -3.19
CA LYS A 175 24.59 35.63 -3.79
C LYS A 175 25.42 35.00 -4.90
N ASP A 176 25.86 33.75 -4.72
CA ASP A 176 26.62 33.03 -5.74
C ASP A 176 25.79 32.80 -7.01
N LEU A 177 24.51 32.47 -6.86
CA LEU A 177 23.58 32.30 -8.00
C LEU A 177 23.29 33.63 -8.71
N VAL A 178 23.15 34.72 -7.96
CA VAL A 178 23.00 36.07 -8.53
C VAL A 178 24.27 36.49 -9.28
N ALA A 179 25.45 36.19 -8.75
CA ALA A 179 26.72 36.43 -9.44
C ALA A 179 26.86 35.60 -10.74
N GLN A 180 26.17 34.46 -10.82
CA GLN A 180 26.04 33.65 -12.04
C GLN A 180 24.99 34.19 -13.02
N GLY A 181 24.33 35.30 -12.70
CA GLY A 181 23.37 36.00 -13.55
C GLY A 181 21.91 35.63 -13.29
N ALA A 182 21.57 35.08 -12.11
CA ALA A 182 20.17 34.94 -11.69
C ALA A 182 19.58 36.30 -11.28
N ASP A 183 18.44 36.66 -11.86
CA ASP A 183 17.60 37.81 -11.46
C ASP A 183 16.33 37.37 -10.71
N CYS A 184 16.07 36.06 -10.68
CA CYS A 184 15.07 35.42 -9.81
C CYS A 184 15.71 34.24 -9.05
N LEU A 185 15.27 33.99 -7.82
CA LEU A 185 15.70 32.85 -7.02
C LEU A 185 14.48 32.02 -6.60
N THR A 186 14.56 30.70 -6.75
CA THR A 186 13.51 29.77 -6.30
C THR A 186 13.98 28.96 -5.10
N LEU A 187 13.15 28.84 -4.07
CA LEU A 187 13.46 28.09 -2.85
C LEU A 187 13.17 26.59 -3.03
N GLY A 188 14.20 25.75 -3.00
CA GLY A 188 14.15 24.32 -3.36
C GLY A 188 13.58 23.37 -2.30
N CYS A 189 12.82 23.87 -1.32
CA CYS A 189 12.14 23.05 -0.33
C CYS A 189 10.96 23.80 0.29
N ALA A 190 9.85 23.08 0.54
CA ALA A 190 8.69 23.63 1.23
C ALA A 190 9.02 24.18 2.63
N GLY A 191 10.03 23.63 3.31
CA GLY A 191 10.50 24.06 4.63
C GLY A 191 11.31 25.36 4.66
N MET A 192 11.74 25.90 3.51
CA MET A 192 12.56 27.13 3.42
C MET A 192 11.74 28.43 3.50
N THR A 193 10.44 28.31 3.69
CA THR A 193 9.44 29.39 3.61
C THR A 193 9.77 30.58 4.52
N LYS A 194 10.14 30.35 5.79
CA LYS A 194 10.49 31.41 6.75
C LYS A 194 11.74 32.22 6.36
N LEU A 195 12.53 31.68 5.43
CA LEU A 195 13.86 32.19 5.09
C LEU A 195 13.82 33.08 3.83
N LYS A 196 12.66 33.18 3.16
CA LYS A 196 12.47 34.03 1.98
C LYS A 196 12.93 35.47 2.22
N LYS A 197 12.42 36.10 3.28
CA LYS A 197 12.68 37.52 3.55
C LYS A 197 14.17 37.80 3.77
N ALA A 198 14.85 36.92 4.48
CA ALA A 198 16.28 37.05 4.72
C ALA A 198 17.11 36.88 3.44
N VAL A 199 16.70 35.98 2.53
CA VAL A 199 17.35 35.86 1.22
C VAL A 199 17.13 37.13 0.40
N GLU A 200 15.91 37.66 0.33
CA GLU A 200 15.59 38.93 -0.36
C GLU A 200 16.47 40.08 0.14
N ASP A 201 16.54 40.25 1.47
CA ASP A 201 17.35 41.30 2.09
C ASP A 201 18.86 41.13 1.80
N ALA A 202 19.32 39.89 1.60
CA ALA A 202 20.72 39.59 1.31
C ALA A 202 21.13 39.78 -0.14
N VAL A 203 20.23 39.58 -1.11
CA VAL A 203 20.52 39.70 -2.54
C VAL A 203 20.13 41.05 -3.14
N GLY A 204 19.26 41.81 -2.46
CA GLY A 204 18.83 43.15 -2.87
C GLY A 204 17.47 43.17 -3.58
N GLU A 205 16.88 44.37 -3.68
CA GLU A 205 15.51 44.59 -4.14
C GLU A 205 15.28 44.26 -5.62
N ASP A 206 16.35 44.26 -6.43
CA ASP A 206 16.30 43.96 -7.87
C ASP A 206 16.20 42.45 -8.18
N VAL A 207 16.34 41.58 -7.18
CA VAL A 207 16.27 40.11 -7.34
C VAL A 207 15.02 39.59 -6.64
N GLN A 208 14.16 38.87 -7.38
CA GLN A 208 12.93 38.33 -6.82
C GLN A 208 13.16 36.95 -6.20
N VAL A 209 12.65 36.71 -4.98
CA VAL A 209 12.68 35.39 -4.34
C VAL A 209 11.29 34.76 -4.34
N ILE A 210 11.19 33.58 -4.92
CA ILE A 210 9.93 32.91 -5.21
C ILE A 210 9.78 31.70 -4.32
N ASP A 211 8.65 31.70 -3.61
CA ASP A 211 8.17 30.57 -2.85
C ASP A 211 7.18 29.75 -3.70
N GLY A 212 7.48 28.45 -3.84
CA GLY A 212 6.67 27.56 -4.69
C GLY A 212 5.28 27.26 -4.12
N VAL A 213 5.10 27.26 -2.80
CA VAL A 213 3.79 27.04 -2.16
C VAL A 213 2.89 28.24 -2.45
N LEU A 214 3.41 29.45 -2.23
CA LEU A 214 2.69 30.69 -2.52
C LEU A 214 2.32 30.80 -4.00
N ALA A 215 3.31 30.61 -4.89
CA ALA A 215 3.08 30.65 -6.33
C ALA A 215 2.04 29.60 -6.77
N GLY A 216 2.13 28.39 -6.24
CA GLY A 216 1.24 27.27 -6.56
C GLY A 216 -0.22 27.56 -6.22
N VAL A 217 -0.49 28.04 -5.00
CA VAL A 217 -1.87 28.39 -4.58
C VAL A 217 -2.46 29.46 -5.49
N GLN A 218 -1.69 30.49 -5.85
CA GLN A 218 -2.18 31.58 -6.71
C GLN A 218 -2.40 31.12 -8.16
N HIS A 219 -1.50 30.30 -8.71
CA HIS A 219 -1.68 29.70 -10.03
C HIS A 219 -2.96 28.85 -10.10
N LEU A 220 -3.16 27.96 -9.13
CA LEU A 220 -4.34 27.09 -9.09
C LEU A 220 -5.63 27.89 -8.91
N SER A 221 -5.64 28.87 -8.01
CA SER A 221 -6.80 29.75 -7.80
C SER A 221 -7.18 30.48 -9.09
N GLY A 222 -6.19 30.98 -9.84
CA GLY A 222 -6.39 31.59 -11.15
C GLY A 222 -6.93 30.60 -12.19
N LEU A 223 -6.36 29.40 -12.28
CA LEU A 223 -6.80 28.36 -13.21
C LEU A 223 -8.24 27.92 -12.94
N VAL A 224 -8.60 27.67 -11.68
CA VAL A 224 -9.98 27.33 -11.29
C VAL A 224 -10.93 28.48 -11.63
N ARG A 225 -10.53 29.74 -11.35
CA ARG A 225 -11.33 30.93 -11.68
C ARG A 225 -11.57 31.09 -13.18
N MET A 226 -10.62 30.67 -14.02
CA MET A 226 -10.79 30.63 -15.48
C MET A 226 -11.66 29.46 -15.97
N GLY A 227 -12.07 28.55 -15.08
CA GLY A 227 -12.75 27.31 -15.44
C GLY A 227 -11.82 26.25 -16.03
N GLY A 228 -10.51 26.36 -15.77
CA GLY A 228 -9.50 25.43 -16.24
C GLY A 228 -9.64 24.06 -15.59
N ARG A 229 -9.38 23.01 -16.38
CA ARG A 229 -9.35 21.61 -15.96
C ARG A 229 -8.15 20.92 -16.61
N THR A 230 -7.71 19.81 -16.02
CA THR A 230 -6.69 18.95 -16.61
C THR A 230 -7.22 18.39 -17.95
N ALA A 231 -6.41 18.47 -18.99
CA ALA A 231 -6.81 18.03 -20.33
C ALA A 231 -6.67 16.52 -20.48
N LYS A 232 -7.75 15.83 -20.83
CA LYS A 232 -7.80 14.35 -20.92
C LYS A 232 -7.59 13.79 -22.33
N SER A 233 -7.10 14.58 -23.28
CA SER A 233 -6.91 14.11 -24.68
C SER A 233 -5.51 13.57 -24.98
N GLY A 234 -4.59 13.61 -24.00
CA GLY A 234 -3.16 13.30 -24.17
C GLY A 234 -2.69 12.07 -23.39
N ILE A 235 -1.48 12.11 -22.82
CA ILE A 235 -1.00 11.05 -21.90
C ILE A 235 -1.89 10.98 -20.66
N ASP A 236 -2.48 12.11 -20.26
CA ASP A 236 -3.46 12.22 -19.18
C ASP A 236 -4.87 11.79 -19.61
N HIS A 237 -5.01 11.02 -20.71
CA HIS A 237 -6.28 10.44 -21.15
C HIS A 237 -6.72 9.31 -20.22
N ASP A 238 -8.03 9.18 -20.05
CA ASP A 238 -8.66 8.03 -19.38
C ASP A 238 -8.15 6.74 -20.04
N LEU A 239 -7.09 6.16 -19.50
CA LEU A 239 -6.68 4.83 -19.86
C LEU A 239 -7.71 3.90 -19.21
N GLU A 240 -8.60 3.32 -20.03
CA GLU A 240 -9.34 2.08 -19.71
C GLU A 240 -8.42 0.95 -19.19
N MET A 241 -7.09 1.16 -19.18
CA MET A 241 -6.04 0.26 -18.67
C MET A 241 -5.46 0.62 -17.28
N ALA A 242 -5.77 1.77 -16.67
CA ALA A 242 -5.23 2.15 -15.35
C ALA A 242 -5.98 1.49 -14.17
N GLU A 243 -7.18 0.93 -14.40
CA GLU A 243 -7.87 0.12 -13.37
C GLU A 243 -7.08 -1.13 -12.94
N GLY A 244 -6.21 -1.67 -13.80
CA GLY A 244 -5.48 -2.91 -13.53
C GLY A 244 -4.30 -2.77 -12.56
N ALA A 245 -3.64 -1.61 -12.55
CA ALA A 245 -2.53 -1.32 -11.65
C ALA A 245 -3.01 -0.72 -10.31
N LEU A 246 -4.11 0.06 -10.33
CA LEU A 246 -4.73 0.62 -9.11
C LEU A 246 -5.41 -0.46 -8.24
N LYS A 247 -6.02 -1.51 -8.83
CA LYS A 247 -6.63 -2.62 -8.07
C LYS A 247 -5.60 -3.40 -7.22
N LEU A 248 -4.35 -3.52 -7.68
CA LEU A 248 -3.23 -4.13 -6.93
C LEU A 248 -2.75 -3.28 -5.75
N ILE A 249 -2.81 -1.95 -5.87
CA ILE A 249 -2.35 -1.00 -4.85
C ILE A 249 -3.46 -0.73 -3.81
N HIS A 250 -4.73 -0.83 -4.19
CA HIS A 250 -5.90 -0.77 -3.30
C HIS A 250 -6.01 -2.00 -2.39
N ALA A 251 -5.78 -3.23 -2.88
CA ALA A 251 -5.89 -4.44 -2.07
C ALA A 251 -4.86 -4.49 -0.91
N ALA A 252 -3.62 -4.02 -1.16
CA ALA A 252 -2.56 -4.00 -0.14
C ALA A 252 -2.65 -2.83 0.86
N GLY A 253 -3.46 -1.79 0.57
CA GLY A 253 -3.58 -0.59 1.42
C GLY A 253 -4.90 -0.48 2.19
N PHE A 254 -5.96 -1.17 1.76
CA PHE A 254 -7.25 -1.16 2.46
C PHE A 254 -7.26 -1.98 3.76
N VAL A 255 -6.35 -2.95 3.90
CA VAL A 255 -6.28 -3.81 5.10
C VAL A 255 -5.77 -3.03 6.33
N THR A 256 -4.86 -2.06 6.15
CA THR A 256 -4.25 -1.33 7.28
C THR A 256 -5.02 -0.08 7.73
N LEU A 257 -5.93 0.46 6.90
CA LEU A 257 -6.74 1.66 7.26
C LEU A 257 -8.16 1.33 7.72
N ALA A 258 -8.70 0.16 7.34
CA ALA A 258 -10.01 -0.30 7.78
C ALA A 258 -10.03 -0.76 9.25
N THR A 259 -8.87 -1.08 9.83
CA THR A 259 -8.69 -1.38 11.26
C THR A 259 -8.86 -0.12 12.12
N HIS A 260 -8.26 1.01 11.73
CA HIS A 260 -8.29 2.25 12.53
C HIS A 260 -9.66 2.94 12.62
N SER A 261 -10.52 2.86 11.60
CA SER A 261 -11.81 3.57 11.62
C SER A 261 -13.00 2.75 12.14
N ARG A 262 -12.85 1.43 12.32
CA ARG A 262 -13.98 0.53 12.63
C ARG A 262 -14.17 0.24 14.12
N GLU A 263 -13.17 0.48 14.97
CA GLU A 263 -13.33 0.30 16.42
C GLU A 263 -14.18 1.40 17.11
N GLN A 264 -14.21 2.62 16.57
CA GLN A 264 -15.02 3.70 17.16
C GLN A 264 -16.54 3.53 16.94
N ALA A 265 -16.97 2.76 15.94
CA ALA A 265 -18.39 2.59 15.64
C ALA A 265 -19.05 1.42 16.41
N GLY A 266 -18.28 0.37 16.75
CA GLY A 266 -18.79 -0.83 17.42
C GLY A 266 -19.03 -0.70 18.93
N ARG A 267 -18.36 0.24 19.61
CA ARG A 267 -18.36 0.32 21.09
C ARG A 267 -19.50 1.16 21.73
N ARG A 268 -20.52 1.60 20.98
CA ARG A 268 -21.67 2.35 21.55
C ARG A 268 -22.91 1.51 21.92
N ILE A 269 -22.84 0.19 21.80
CA ILE A 269 -23.99 -0.70 22.08
C ILE A 269 -23.60 -1.73 23.14
N GLN A 270 -23.30 -1.30 24.37
CA GLN A 270 -23.39 -2.14 25.58
C GLN A 270 -23.08 -1.35 26.86
N GLU A 271 -24.00 -0.48 27.30
CA GLU A 271 -24.08 -0.09 28.71
C GLU A 271 -25.55 0.07 29.14
N PRO A 272 -25.96 -0.47 30.32
CA PRO A 272 -27.31 -0.28 30.84
C PRO A 272 -27.46 1.10 31.47
N LEU A 273 -28.27 1.96 30.84
CA LEU A 273 -28.58 3.32 31.31
C LEU A 273 -29.33 3.30 32.67
N THR A 274 -28.66 3.73 33.73
CA THR A 274 -29.28 4.06 35.03
C THR A 274 -29.10 5.56 35.35
N ASN A 275 -29.91 6.43 34.75
CA ASN A 275 -30.22 7.75 35.35
C ASN A 275 -31.47 8.39 34.73
N PRO A 276 -32.54 8.68 35.51
CA PRO A 276 -33.75 9.31 35.01
C PRO A 276 -33.69 10.82 35.19
N SER A 277 -33.18 11.56 34.19
CA SER A 277 -33.51 12.97 33.97
C SER A 277 -32.74 13.53 32.78
N LEU A 278 -33.25 13.31 31.57
CA LEU A 278 -33.08 14.21 30.43
C LEU A 278 -34.10 13.81 29.36
N ASN A 279 -35.00 14.73 29.04
CA ASN A 279 -36.15 14.54 28.18
C ASN A 279 -35.79 13.92 26.82
N GLN A 280 -36.49 12.82 26.49
CA GLN A 280 -36.55 12.20 25.17
C GLN A 280 -37.21 13.15 24.16
N GLN A 281 -36.45 14.08 23.57
CA GLN A 281 -36.86 14.75 22.33
C GLN A 281 -35.77 15.46 21.51
N ASN A 282 -34.47 15.34 21.86
CA ASN A 282 -33.40 16.05 21.12
C ASN A 282 -32.13 15.21 20.81
N ILE A 283 -32.25 13.89 20.68
CA ILE A 283 -31.17 13.02 20.16
C ILE A 283 -31.71 12.14 19.04
N LEU A 284 -32.18 12.78 17.97
CA LEU A 284 -32.59 12.11 16.74
C LEU A 284 -32.20 12.94 15.49
N GLY A 285 -31.16 13.77 15.60
CA GLY A 285 -30.74 14.68 14.55
C GLY A 285 -29.25 14.97 14.59
N MET A 286 -28.41 13.97 14.31
CA MET A 286 -27.04 14.16 13.83
C MET A 286 -26.42 12.85 13.32
N ILE A 287 -27.09 12.22 12.35
CA ILE A 287 -26.45 11.35 11.37
C ILE A 287 -26.75 12.00 10.03
N LEU A 288 -25.79 12.79 9.52
CA LEU A 288 -25.84 13.28 8.15
C LEU A 288 -25.53 12.08 7.25
N VAL A 289 -26.58 11.34 6.89
CA VAL A 289 -26.56 10.40 5.77
C VAL A 289 -26.38 11.25 4.52
N PHE A 290 -25.14 11.43 4.08
CA PHE A 290 -24.88 12.01 2.77
C PHE A 290 -25.30 10.98 1.72
N GLN A 291 -26.52 11.14 1.20
CA GLN A 291 -26.95 10.43 0.01
C GLN A 291 -26.11 10.94 -1.16
N VAL A 292 -25.06 10.21 -1.52
CA VAL A 292 -24.46 10.29 -2.86
C VAL A 292 -25.60 10.00 -3.85
N ASP A 293 -25.71 10.82 -4.90
CA ASP A 293 -26.67 10.54 -5.97
C ASP A 293 -26.38 9.12 -6.50
N PRO A 294 -27.36 8.17 -6.44
CA PRO A 294 -27.15 6.81 -6.92
C PRO A 294 -26.67 6.74 -8.37
N ALA A 295 -26.91 7.79 -9.18
CA ALA A 295 -26.41 7.90 -10.55
C ALA A 295 -24.89 8.12 -10.67
N GLN A 296 -24.22 8.57 -9.61
CA GLN A 296 -22.79 8.91 -9.60
C GLN A 296 -21.93 7.91 -8.81
N ALA A 297 -22.55 7.01 -8.04
CA ALA A 297 -21.84 6.01 -7.25
C ALA A 297 -21.15 4.95 -8.13
N GLN A 298 -19.83 4.79 -7.97
CA GLN A 298 -19.02 3.74 -8.62
C GLN A 298 -18.83 2.51 -7.73
N GLY A 299 -19.03 2.66 -6.41
CA GLY A 299 -18.96 1.59 -5.44
C GLY A 299 -20.17 1.63 -4.50
N ALA A 300 -20.62 0.45 -4.05
CA ALA A 300 -21.65 0.32 -3.02
C ALA A 300 -21.16 -0.61 -1.91
N GLN A 301 -21.34 -0.21 -0.65
CA GLN A 301 -21.14 -1.08 0.50
C GLN A 301 -22.47 -1.27 1.21
N ILE A 302 -22.87 -2.53 1.42
CA ILE A 302 -24.17 -2.89 1.95
C ILE A 302 -24.00 -3.84 3.14
N PRO A 303 -24.31 -3.41 4.37
CA PRO A 303 -24.43 -4.32 5.49
C PRO A 303 -25.72 -5.14 5.36
N LEU A 304 -25.61 -6.44 5.61
CA LEU A 304 -26.68 -7.41 5.46
C LEU A 304 -27.01 -8.05 6.80
N GLN A 305 -28.21 -7.75 7.32
CA GLN A 305 -28.77 -8.41 8.51
C GLN A 305 -29.48 -9.74 8.17
N THR A 306 -29.69 -10.01 6.87
CA THR A 306 -30.24 -11.25 6.33
C THR A 306 -29.57 -11.55 5.00
N PHE A 307 -29.76 -12.75 4.45
CA PHE A 307 -29.24 -13.09 3.12
C PHE A 307 -30.05 -12.48 1.95
N SER A 308 -31.03 -11.62 2.20
CA SER A 308 -31.77 -10.92 1.13
C SER A 308 -31.12 -9.59 0.78
N LEU A 309 -30.76 -9.41 -0.49
CA LEU A 309 -30.21 -8.16 -0.99
C LEU A 309 -31.32 -7.12 -1.23
N PRO A 310 -31.07 -5.83 -0.95
CA PRO A 310 -32.01 -4.77 -1.29
C PRO A 310 -32.11 -4.58 -2.81
N GLN A 311 -33.24 -4.05 -3.29
CA GLN A 311 -33.34 -3.62 -4.68
C GLN A 311 -32.43 -2.43 -4.95
N PHE A 312 -31.68 -2.49 -6.04
CA PHE A 312 -30.87 -1.37 -6.49
C PHE A 312 -31.74 -0.39 -7.29
N PRO A 313 -31.60 0.92 -7.05
CA PRO A 313 -32.31 1.91 -7.85
C PRO A 313 -31.81 1.84 -9.31
N PRO A 314 -32.67 2.07 -10.33
CA PRO A 314 -32.26 2.05 -11.74
C PRO A 314 -31.09 2.98 -12.08
N GLN A 315 -30.93 4.04 -11.29
CA GLN A 315 -29.85 5.02 -11.40
C GLN A 315 -28.47 4.42 -11.07
N ALA A 316 -28.40 3.33 -10.29
CA ALA A 316 -27.15 2.66 -9.90
C ALA A 316 -26.46 1.88 -11.04
N GLY A 317 -26.82 2.13 -12.30
CA GLY A 317 -26.26 1.46 -13.48
C GLY A 317 -24.76 1.70 -13.69
N ALA A 318 -24.18 2.73 -13.06
CA ALA A 318 -22.77 3.06 -13.13
C ALA A 318 -21.90 2.31 -12.10
N LEU A 319 -22.50 1.51 -11.20
CA LEU A 319 -21.75 0.77 -10.18
C LEU A 319 -20.76 -0.22 -10.81
N LYS A 320 -19.50 -0.12 -10.37
CA LYS A 320 -18.38 -0.98 -10.76
C LYS A 320 -17.91 -1.91 -9.64
N ALA A 321 -18.09 -1.50 -8.38
CA ALA A 321 -17.70 -2.28 -7.21
C ALA A 321 -18.86 -2.49 -6.23
N LEU A 322 -18.96 -3.69 -5.68
CA LEU A 322 -19.94 -4.04 -4.67
C LEU A 322 -19.27 -4.72 -3.48
N THR A 323 -19.51 -4.20 -2.28
CA THR A 323 -19.11 -4.81 -1.01
C THR A 323 -20.35 -5.23 -0.26
N LEU A 324 -20.44 -6.51 0.08
CA LEU A 324 -21.47 -7.07 0.95
C LEU A 324 -20.83 -7.47 2.27
N THR A 325 -21.30 -6.88 3.37
CA THR A 325 -20.79 -7.16 4.72
C THR A 325 -21.89 -7.84 5.52
N SER A 326 -21.61 -8.99 6.11
CA SER A 326 -22.53 -9.62 7.07
C SER A 326 -22.59 -8.80 8.36
N ASP A 327 -23.79 -8.35 8.72
CA ASP A 327 -24.17 -7.76 10.01
C ASP A 327 -25.18 -8.70 10.72
N ILE A 328 -25.00 -10.01 10.51
CA ILE A 328 -25.85 -11.06 11.07
C ILE A 328 -25.33 -11.44 12.45
N LYS A 329 -26.21 -11.43 13.46
CA LYS A 329 -25.87 -11.91 14.80
C LYS A 329 -25.67 -13.42 14.78
N LEU A 330 -24.65 -13.90 15.49
CA LEU A 330 -24.31 -15.33 15.57
C LEU A 330 -25.50 -16.21 16.00
N ASP A 331 -26.30 -15.75 16.96
CA ASP A 331 -27.47 -16.50 17.47
C ASP A 331 -28.57 -16.69 16.41
N ASP A 332 -28.67 -15.75 15.46
CA ASP A 332 -29.69 -15.77 14.39
C ASP A 332 -29.19 -16.46 13.12
N TYR A 333 -27.86 -16.60 12.96
CA TYR A 333 -27.20 -17.02 11.73
C TYR A 333 -27.67 -18.41 11.24
N GLN A 334 -27.75 -19.39 12.16
CA GLN A 334 -28.12 -20.76 11.80
C GLN A 334 -29.57 -20.86 11.31
N THR A 335 -30.47 -20.06 11.87
CA THR A 335 -31.86 -19.95 11.42
C THR A 335 -31.91 -19.35 10.02
N LEU A 336 -31.20 -18.23 9.80
CA LEU A 336 -31.17 -17.51 8.53
C LEU A 336 -30.56 -18.32 7.37
N LEU A 337 -29.66 -19.26 7.64
CA LEU A 337 -29.14 -20.19 6.63
C LEU A 337 -30.22 -21.10 6.02
N SER A 338 -31.32 -21.33 6.75
CA SER A 338 -32.43 -22.17 6.30
C SER A 338 -33.63 -21.36 5.77
N GLU A 339 -33.60 -20.04 5.91
CA GLU A 339 -34.67 -19.16 5.44
C GLU A 339 -34.55 -18.86 3.94
N SER A 340 -35.68 -18.49 3.33
CA SER A 340 -35.70 -18.03 1.94
C SER A 340 -34.99 -16.69 1.81
N PHE A 341 -34.20 -16.53 0.76
CA PHE A 341 -33.51 -15.29 0.43
C PHE A 341 -33.96 -14.73 -0.93
N THR A 342 -33.61 -13.48 -1.21
CA THR A 342 -33.83 -12.85 -2.52
C THR A 342 -32.59 -12.11 -2.99
N ILE A 343 -32.16 -12.37 -4.23
CA ILE A 343 -31.12 -11.61 -4.92
C ILE A 343 -31.76 -10.93 -6.15
N PRO A 344 -32.12 -9.64 -6.07
CA PRO A 344 -32.70 -8.91 -7.19
C PRO A 344 -31.65 -8.72 -8.31
N PRO A 345 -32.06 -8.29 -9.52
CA PRO A 345 -31.12 -7.92 -10.56
C PRO A 345 -30.12 -6.87 -10.05
N LEU A 346 -28.83 -7.15 -10.24
CA LEU A 346 -27.75 -6.24 -9.89
C LEU A 346 -27.32 -5.43 -11.11
N PRO A 347 -26.72 -4.23 -10.92
CA PRO A 347 -26.15 -3.46 -12.01
C PRO A 347 -25.12 -4.28 -12.82
N PRO A 348 -25.28 -4.38 -14.15
CA PRO A 348 -24.42 -5.24 -14.98
C PRO A 348 -22.98 -4.71 -15.11
N GLY A 349 -22.74 -3.46 -14.71
CA GLY A 349 -21.43 -2.81 -14.73
C GLY A 349 -20.49 -3.29 -13.62
N ILE A 350 -20.97 -4.06 -12.64
CA ILE A 350 -20.15 -4.52 -11.50
C ILE A 350 -19.06 -5.48 -11.98
N GLU A 351 -17.80 -5.12 -11.71
CA GLU A 351 -16.61 -5.87 -12.09
C GLU A 351 -15.77 -6.29 -10.86
N SER A 352 -16.06 -5.73 -9.68
CA SER A 352 -15.40 -6.07 -8.42
C SER A 352 -16.42 -6.40 -7.33
N LEU A 353 -16.21 -7.51 -6.62
CA LEU A 353 -17.04 -7.96 -5.51
C LEU A 353 -16.18 -8.20 -4.27
N THR A 354 -16.64 -7.71 -3.13
CA THR A 354 -16.08 -8.01 -1.82
C THR A 354 -17.16 -8.64 -0.95
N LEU A 355 -16.87 -9.81 -0.37
CA LEU A 355 -17.73 -10.50 0.59
C LEU A 355 -17.01 -10.54 1.94
N GLU A 356 -17.58 -9.93 2.97
CA GLU A 356 -16.92 -9.76 4.28
C GLU A 356 -17.78 -10.33 5.42
N LEU A 357 -17.14 -11.03 6.37
CA LEU A 357 -17.69 -11.38 7.68
C LEU A 357 -18.84 -12.41 7.70
N PHE A 358 -19.01 -13.20 6.62
CA PHE A 358 -20.01 -14.27 6.56
C PHE A 358 -19.58 -15.51 7.35
N THR A 359 -19.54 -15.41 8.68
CA THR A 359 -18.85 -16.35 9.59
C THR A 359 -19.14 -17.83 9.33
N LEU A 360 -20.41 -18.21 9.08
CA LEU A 360 -20.82 -19.60 8.85
C LEU A 360 -21.16 -19.91 7.37
N GLY A 361 -20.79 -19.03 6.45
CA GLY A 361 -21.08 -19.17 5.02
C GLY A 361 -22.47 -18.67 4.63
N TYR A 362 -23.10 -19.34 3.66
CA TYR A 362 -24.27 -18.83 2.92
C TYR A 362 -25.37 -19.90 2.81
N PRO A 363 -26.66 -19.51 2.66
CA PRO A 363 -27.72 -20.43 2.30
C PRO A 363 -27.42 -21.14 0.98
N VAL A 364 -27.89 -22.37 0.84
CA VAL A 364 -27.72 -23.15 -0.40
C VAL A 364 -28.38 -22.42 -1.58
N GLY A 365 -27.61 -22.19 -2.64
CA GLY A 365 -28.06 -21.51 -3.87
C GLY A 365 -27.80 -20.00 -3.88
N TRP A 366 -27.39 -19.43 -2.75
CA TRP A 366 -27.17 -17.99 -2.64
C TRP A 366 -25.97 -17.52 -3.47
N LEU A 367 -24.84 -18.24 -3.38
CA LEU A 367 -23.63 -17.86 -4.10
C LEU A 367 -23.83 -18.02 -5.60
N SER A 368 -24.32 -19.18 -6.06
CA SER A 368 -24.55 -19.39 -7.50
C SER A 368 -25.55 -18.39 -8.10
N GLN A 369 -26.61 -18.04 -7.38
CA GLN A 369 -27.55 -17.00 -7.81
C GLN A 369 -26.90 -15.60 -7.83
N LEU A 370 -25.99 -15.29 -6.88
CA LEU A 370 -25.24 -14.04 -6.90
C LEU A 370 -24.34 -13.95 -8.15
N ALA A 371 -23.63 -15.03 -8.51
CA ALA A 371 -22.83 -15.07 -9.73
C ALA A 371 -23.67 -14.83 -10.99
N ASP A 372 -24.89 -15.39 -11.06
CA ASP A 372 -25.81 -15.15 -12.19
C ASP A 372 -26.18 -13.67 -12.35
N ARG A 373 -26.07 -12.87 -11.29
CA ARG A 373 -26.30 -11.42 -11.33
C ARG A 373 -25.05 -10.60 -11.63
N LEU A 374 -23.86 -11.21 -11.67
CA LEU A 374 -22.57 -10.55 -11.82
C LEU A 374 -21.76 -11.13 -13.00
N PRO A 375 -22.28 -11.08 -14.25
CA PRO A 375 -21.66 -11.74 -15.40
C PRO A 375 -20.31 -11.17 -15.81
N ASN A 376 -19.99 -9.93 -15.40
CA ASN A 376 -18.76 -9.20 -15.76
C ASN A 376 -17.72 -9.16 -14.64
N LEU A 377 -17.87 -9.98 -13.60
CA LEU A 377 -16.98 -9.95 -12.44
C LEU A 377 -15.54 -10.35 -12.82
N LYS A 378 -14.58 -9.49 -12.48
CA LYS A 378 -13.14 -9.66 -12.76
C LYS A 378 -12.30 -9.78 -11.48
N SER A 379 -12.77 -9.21 -10.37
CA SER A 379 -12.05 -9.18 -9.10
C SER A 379 -12.96 -9.64 -7.96
N LEU A 380 -12.45 -10.53 -7.12
CA LEU A 380 -13.16 -11.06 -5.96
C LEU A 380 -12.27 -11.01 -4.72
N VAL A 381 -12.78 -10.39 -3.67
CA VAL A 381 -12.19 -10.37 -2.33
C VAL A 381 -13.15 -11.06 -1.38
N ILE A 382 -12.64 -12.04 -0.63
CA ILE A 382 -13.40 -12.76 0.40
C ILE A 382 -12.63 -12.58 1.71
N TYR A 383 -13.30 -12.08 2.73
CA TYR A 383 -12.69 -11.76 4.01
C TYR A 383 -13.41 -12.44 5.19
N SER A 384 -12.61 -13.05 6.06
CA SER A 384 -12.94 -13.59 7.40
C SER A 384 -14.24 -14.38 7.45
N GLN A 385 -14.21 -15.60 6.92
CA GLN A 385 -15.38 -16.47 6.81
C GLN A 385 -15.05 -17.93 6.48
N LEU A 386 -16.01 -18.81 6.77
CA LEU A 386 -16.04 -20.19 6.23
C LEU A 386 -16.74 -20.19 4.86
N PHE A 387 -15.96 -20.08 3.79
CA PHE A 387 -16.50 -20.04 2.43
C PHE A 387 -16.98 -21.42 1.97
N GLY A 388 -18.16 -21.46 1.36
CA GLY A 388 -18.88 -22.71 1.07
C GLY A 388 -19.64 -23.28 2.28
N GLY A 389 -19.58 -22.65 3.45
CA GLY A 389 -20.36 -23.03 4.63
C GLY A 389 -19.98 -24.40 5.23
N VAL A 390 -20.88 -24.95 6.04
CA VAL A 390 -20.66 -26.17 6.84
C VAL A 390 -21.23 -27.45 6.22
N SER A 391 -22.04 -27.34 5.16
CA SER A 391 -22.73 -28.47 4.52
C SER A 391 -22.15 -28.81 3.14
N GLU A 392 -22.32 -30.05 2.68
CA GLU A 392 -21.88 -30.46 1.33
C GLU A 392 -22.65 -29.68 0.24
N GLU A 393 -23.94 -29.38 0.48
CA GLU A 393 -24.78 -28.64 -0.45
C GLU A 393 -24.35 -27.17 -0.56
N SER A 394 -24.03 -26.51 0.56
CA SER A 394 -23.51 -25.15 0.55
C SER A 394 -22.12 -25.08 -0.09
N GLN A 395 -21.31 -26.13 0.10
CA GLN A 395 -19.99 -26.24 -0.54
C GLN A 395 -20.13 -26.38 -2.06
N ALA A 396 -21.05 -27.22 -2.52
CA ALA A 396 -21.37 -27.38 -3.94
C ALA A 396 -21.86 -26.07 -4.58
N ASP A 397 -22.67 -25.28 -3.86
CA ASP A 397 -23.09 -23.95 -4.31
C ASP A 397 -21.90 -22.99 -4.46
N GLY A 398 -20.96 -23.02 -3.51
CA GLY A 398 -19.72 -22.26 -3.61
C GLY A 398 -18.85 -22.65 -4.81
N VAL A 399 -18.83 -23.94 -5.19
CA VAL A 399 -18.12 -24.39 -6.40
C VAL A 399 -18.84 -23.90 -7.67
N GLU A 400 -20.17 -23.99 -7.71
CA GLU A 400 -20.97 -23.50 -8.83
C GLU A 400 -20.83 -21.98 -9.02
N PHE A 401 -20.65 -21.22 -7.94
CA PHE A 401 -20.31 -19.80 -8.00
C PHE A 401 -19.05 -19.54 -8.81
N PHE A 402 -17.92 -20.19 -8.52
CA PHE A 402 -16.68 -19.99 -9.28
C PHE A 402 -16.80 -20.46 -10.75
N LYS A 403 -17.54 -21.55 -11.00
CA LYS A 403 -17.81 -22.03 -12.35
C LYS A 403 -18.58 -21.02 -13.21
N LYS A 404 -19.45 -20.22 -12.59
CA LYS A 404 -20.21 -19.14 -13.23
C LYS A 404 -19.39 -17.85 -13.44
N LEU A 405 -18.11 -17.82 -13.04
CA LEU A 405 -17.24 -16.65 -13.13
C LEU A 405 -16.03 -16.85 -14.08
N PRO A 406 -16.25 -17.17 -15.37
CA PRO A 406 -15.16 -17.43 -16.31
C PRO A 406 -14.29 -16.19 -16.62
N GLY A 407 -14.75 -14.99 -16.25
CA GLY A 407 -14.04 -13.72 -16.42
C GLY A 407 -13.13 -13.33 -15.25
N LEU A 408 -13.09 -14.12 -14.17
CA LEU A 408 -12.35 -13.78 -12.96
C LEU A 408 -10.83 -13.73 -13.21
N ARG A 409 -10.19 -12.65 -12.78
CA ARG A 409 -8.75 -12.38 -12.96
C ARG A 409 -7.99 -12.20 -11.66
N ALA A 410 -8.66 -11.70 -10.61
CA ALA A 410 -8.07 -11.48 -9.30
C ALA A 410 -8.90 -12.17 -8.22
N LEU A 411 -8.23 -12.95 -7.37
CA LEU A 411 -8.83 -13.63 -6.23
C LEU A 411 -7.99 -13.36 -4.98
N HIS A 412 -8.63 -12.74 -3.98
CA HIS A 412 -8.03 -12.46 -2.68
C HIS A 412 -8.85 -13.17 -1.60
N LEU A 413 -8.20 -14.07 -0.87
CA LEU A 413 -8.77 -14.84 0.23
C LEU A 413 -8.04 -14.42 1.51
N LEU A 414 -8.71 -13.62 2.34
CA LEU A 414 -8.14 -13.04 3.55
C LEU A 414 -8.84 -13.68 4.76
N ASP A 415 -8.13 -14.50 5.53
CA ASP A 415 -8.69 -15.29 6.65
C ASP A 415 -9.90 -16.15 6.24
N VAL A 416 -9.82 -16.76 5.06
CA VAL A 416 -10.88 -17.60 4.50
C VAL A 416 -10.58 -19.07 4.73
N PHE A 417 -11.49 -19.74 5.42
CA PHE A 417 -11.47 -21.19 5.62
C PHE A 417 -12.50 -21.85 4.70
N ALA A 418 -12.29 -23.13 4.38
CA ALA A 418 -13.23 -23.91 3.60
C ALA A 418 -13.21 -25.38 4.06
N GLN A 419 -14.29 -26.10 3.78
CA GLN A 419 -14.33 -27.53 3.98
C GLN A 419 -13.33 -28.26 3.06
N PRO A 420 -12.85 -29.45 3.44
CA PRO A 420 -11.98 -30.25 2.59
C PRO A 420 -12.57 -30.45 1.18
N LYS A 421 -11.69 -30.53 0.18
CA LYS A 421 -11.92 -30.61 -1.27
C LYS A 421 -12.49 -29.36 -1.93
N PHE A 422 -12.75 -28.29 -1.18
CA PHE A 422 -13.32 -27.09 -1.77
C PHE A 422 -12.36 -26.44 -2.78
N PHE A 423 -11.12 -26.17 -2.39
CA PHE A 423 -10.18 -25.47 -3.27
C PHE A 423 -9.80 -26.33 -4.47
N GLU A 424 -9.64 -27.65 -4.26
CA GLU A 424 -9.43 -28.61 -5.34
C GLU A 424 -10.58 -28.58 -6.36
N SER A 425 -11.82 -28.47 -5.89
CA SER A 425 -13.01 -28.44 -6.75
C SER A 425 -13.13 -27.16 -7.59
N ILE A 426 -12.67 -26.02 -7.08
CA ILE A 426 -12.71 -24.76 -7.84
C ILE A 426 -11.51 -24.57 -8.78
N GLY A 427 -10.40 -25.27 -8.52
CA GLY A 427 -9.14 -25.19 -9.28
C GLY A 427 -9.32 -25.18 -10.80
N PRO A 428 -10.04 -26.13 -11.42
CA PRO A 428 -10.26 -26.17 -12.87
C PRO A 428 -10.91 -24.91 -13.46
N TYR A 429 -11.73 -24.20 -12.70
CA TYR A 429 -12.47 -23.03 -13.17
C TYR A 429 -11.70 -21.72 -13.01
N VAL A 430 -10.72 -21.67 -12.09
CA VAL A 430 -9.92 -20.46 -11.84
C VAL A 430 -8.54 -20.51 -12.49
N THR A 431 -8.03 -21.72 -12.79
CA THR A 431 -6.71 -21.90 -13.43
C THR A 431 -6.76 -21.89 -14.95
N HIS A 432 -7.88 -22.32 -15.54
CA HIS A 432 -8.10 -22.39 -16.98
C HIS A 432 -9.50 -21.88 -17.34
N SER A 433 -9.63 -21.08 -18.41
CA SER A 433 -10.95 -20.71 -18.93
C SER A 433 -11.58 -21.93 -19.60
N THR A 434 -12.87 -22.16 -19.35
CA THR A 434 -13.66 -23.26 -19.94
C THR A 434 -14.03 -23.04 -21.41
N ASP A 435 -13.60 -21.93 -22.00
CA ASP A 435 -13.84 -21.56 -23.40
C ASP A 435 -12.75 -22.18 -24.31
N GLU A 436 -13.15 -23.17 -25.13
CA GLU A 436 -12.27 -23.94 -26.02
C GLU A 436 -11.50 -23.07 -27.04
N GLU A 437 -11.92 -21.83 -27.30
CA GLU A 437 -11.23 -20.90 -28.21
C GLU A 437 -10.13 -20.05 -27.54
N SER A 438 -10.07 -19.95 -26.20
CA SER A 438 -9.19 -18.99 -25.52
C SER A 438 -8.35 -19.60 -24.38
N ALA A 439 -7.31 -20.37 -24.75
CA ALA A 439 -6.33 -20.98 -23.84
C ALA A 439 -5.44 -20.01 -23.01
N ARG A 440 -5.90 -18.79 -22.65
CA ARG A 440 -5.14 -17.77 -21.89
C ARG A 440 -5.95 -16.94 -20.88
N ARG A 441 -7.11 -17.41 -20.38
CA ARG A 441 -7.96 -16.62 -19.46
C ARG A 441 -8.23 -17.28 -18.09
N GLY A 442 -7.18 -17.52 -17.29
CA GLY A 442 -7.31 -17.84 -15.86
C GLY A 442 -6.95 -16.65 -14.96
N LEU A 443 -6.85 -16.88 -13.65
CA LEU A 443 -6.37 -15.89 -12.68
C LEU A 443 -5.00 -15.33 -13.07
N MET A 444 -4.83 -14.04 -12.86
CA MET A 444 -3.56 -13.30 -12.97
C MET A 444 -2.99 -12.96 -11.59
N PHE A 445 -3.87 -12.71 -10.63
CA PHE A 445 -3.51 -12.34 -9.26
C PHE A 445 -4.21 -13.28 -8.29
N LEU A 446 -3.43 -14.00 -7.50
CA LEU A 446 -3.93 -14.87 -6.45
C LEU A 446 -3.24 -14.50 -5.14
N GLU A 447 -4.05 -14.13 -4.15
CA GLU A 447 -3.61 -13.86 -2.79
C GLU A 447 -4.42 -14.68 -1.81
N ILE A 448 -3.72 -15.35 -0.91
CA ILE A 448 -4.26 -16.04 0.24
C ILE A 448 -3.43 -15.59 1.44
N ASN A 449 -4.07 -14.88 2.36
CA ASN A 449 -3.48 -14.39 3.59
C ASN A 449 -4.22 -15.00 4.78
N TYR A 450 -3.43 -15.46 5.75
CA TYR A 450 -3.92 -15.91 7.03
C TYR A 450 -3.24 -15.12 8.15
N THR A 451 -4.03 -14.55 9.04
CA THR A 451 -3.57 -13.85 10.23
C THR A 451 -3.41 -14.86 11.37
N VAL A 452 -2.21 -14.99 11.93
CA VAL A 452 -1.90 -15.98 12.97
C VAL A 452 -2.73 -15.71 14.22
N GLN A 453 -3.46 -16.73 14.67
CA GLN A 453 -4.17 -16.72 15.95
C GLN A 453 -3.38 -17.54 16.98
N HIS A 454 -2.52 -16.87 17.75
CA HIS A 454 -1.70 -17.53 18.78
C HIS A 454 -2.52 -18.19 19.90
N SER A 455 -3.78 -17.78 20.06
CA SER A 455 -4.75 -18.38 20.99
C SER A 455 -5.34 -19.70 20.49
N ASP A 456 -5.17 -20.05 19.22
CA ASP A 456 -5.71 -21.24 18.59
C ASP A 456 -4.60 -22.23 18.17
N PRO A 457 -4.29 -23.26 18.98
CA PRO A 457 -3.22 -24.21 18.67
C PRO A 457 -3.52 -25.09 17.44
N GLU A 458 -4.79 -25.16 17.00
CA GLU A 458 -5.21 -25.95 15.84
C GLU A 458 -5.34 -25.09 14.57
N PHE A 459 -5.02 -23.80 14.63
CA PHE A 459 -5.19 -22.84 13.54
C PHE A 459 -4.66 -23.34 12.18
N LEU A 460 -3.39 -23.77 12.15
CA LEU A 460 -2.77 -24.28 10.93
C LEU A 460 -3.43 -25.56 10.40
N GLY A 461 -4.03 -26.37 11.28
CA GLY A 461 -4.76 -27.59 10.91
C GLY A 461 -6.08 -27.31 10.20
N LYS A 462 -6.64 -26.11 10.36
CA LYS A 462 -7.87 -25.68 9.69
C LYS A 462 -7.64 -25.24 8.23
N ILE A 463 -6.40 -24.92 7.88
CA ILE A 463 -6.02 -24.49 6.54
C ILE A 463 -5.97 -25.72 5.62
N GLN A 464 -6.73 -25.69 4.51
CA GLN A 464 -6.73 -26.74 3.49
C GLN A 464 -5.50 -26.63 2.57
N ALA A 465 -4.31 -26.67 3.17
CA ALA A 465 -3.02 -26.34 2.57
C ALA A 465 -2.69 -27.12 1.29
N THR A 466 -2.96 -28.44 1.29
CA THR A 466 -2.67 -29.31 0.14
C THR A 466 -3.48 -28.95 -1.09
N GLU A 467 -4.64 -28.34 -0.89
CA GLU A 467 -5.57 -27.99 -1.95
C GLU A 467 -5.28 -26.61 -2.54
N LEU A 468 -4.68 -25.69 -1.77
CA LEU A 468 -4.37 -24.32 -2.25
C LEU A 468 -3.53 -24.34 -3.54
N SER A 469 -2.63 -25.33 -3.67
CA SER A 469 -1.81 -25.53 -4.86
C SER A 469 -2.62 -25.80 -6.14
N SER A 470 -3.87 -26.25 -6.03
CA SER A 470 -4.77 -26.46 -7.18
C SER A 470 -5.27 -25.15 -7.81
N LEU A 471 -5.11 -24.02 -7.11
CA LEU A 471 -5.47 -22.68 -7.60
C LEU A 471 -4.33 -22.05 -8.41
N VAL A 472 -3.15 -22.67 -8.42
CA VAL A 472 -1.99 -22.19 -9.17
C VAL A 472 -2.12 -22.59 -10.64
N GLY A 473 -2.26 -21.58 -11.50
CA GLY A 473 -2.44 -21.77 -12.94
C GLY A 473 -1.40 -21.05 -13.81
N PRO A 474 -1.33 -21.38 -15.12
CA PRO A 474 -0.34 -20.81 -16.03
C PRO A 474 -0.44 -19.28 -16.23
N GLY A 475 -1.62 -18.71 -15.99
CA GLY A 475 -1.92 -17.29 -16.17
C GLY A 475 -1.40 -16.36 -15.06
N LEU A 476 -0.92 -16.91 -13.94
CA LEU A 476 -0.54 -16.11 -12.78
C LEU A 476 0.69 -15.23 -13.05
N VAL A 477 0.56 -13.97 -12.64
CA VAL A 477 1.61 -12.95 -12.59
C VAL A 477 2.05 -12.72 -11.14
N THR A 478 1.10 -12.77 -10.21
CA THR A 478 1.35 -12.70 -8.77
C THR A 478 0.74 -13.91 -8.08
N LEU A 479 1.54 -14.56 -7.25
CA LEU A 479 1.10 -15.57 -6.31
C LEU A 479 1.56 -15.17 -4.91
N ALA A 480 0.61 -15.01 -3.99
CA ALA A 480 0.90 -14.76 -2.59
C ALA A 480 0.14 -15.76 -1.71
N PHE A 481 0.84 -16.77 -1.22
CA PHE A 481 0.40 -17.62 -0.11
C PHE A 481 1.18 -17.19 1.11
N ASN A 482 0.55 -16.38 1.94
CA ASN A 482 1.21 -15.65 2.99
C ASN A 482 0.52 -15.89 4.34
N VAL A 483 1.27 -15.60 5.39
CA VAL A 483 0.80 -15.63 6.76
C VAL A 483 1.39 -14.41 7.48
N SER A 484 0.54 -13.68 8.20
CA SER A 484 0.88 -12.42 8.87
C SER A 484 0.55 -12.48 10.36
N GLU A 485 1.22 -11.64 11.15
CA GLU A 485 0.78 -11.37 12.52
C GLU A 485 -0.44 -10.46 12.49
N ALA A 486 -1.24 -10.47 13.55
CA ALA A 486 -2.29 -9.47 13.72
C ALA A 486 -1.65 -8.08 13.88
N ASP A 487 -2.20 -7.07 13.20
CA ASP A 487 -1.73 -5.69 13.35
C ASP A 487 -1.94 -5.23 14.80
N VAL A 488 -0.90 -4.65 15.40
CA VAL A 488 -0.99 -3.90 16.65
C VAL A 488 -1.64 -2.56 16.30
N THR A 489 -2.83 -2.30 16.81
CA THR A 489 -3.58 -1.05 16.60
C THR A 489 -3.03 0.08 17.47
N ASP A 490 -3.51 1.32 17.31
CA ASP A 490 -3.13 2.44 18.19
C ASP A 490 -4.05 2.57 19.43
N ASP A 491 -5.04 1.69 19.60
CA ASP A 491 -5.95 1.69 20.75
C ASP A 491 -5.34 0.89 21.91
N PRO A 492 -4.83 1.50 22.99
CA PRO A 492 -4.20 0.78 24.10
C PRO A 492 -5.12 -0.21 24.83
N ASP A 493 -6.44 -0.13 24.59
CA ASP A 493 -7.44 -1.06 25.14
C ASP A 493 -7.86 -2.15 24.12
N ASP A 494 -7.26 -2.22 22.93
CA ASP A 494 -7.51 -3.28 21.94
C ASP A 494 -6.92 -4.62 22.44
N PRO A 495 -7.71 -5.69 22.54
CA PRO A 495 -7.22 -6.99 23.00
C PRO A 495 -6.16 -7.63 22.09
N THR A 496 -5.95 -7.12 20.86
CA THR A 496 -4.85 -7.49 19.97
C THR A 496 -3.55 -6.71 20.26
N ASN A 497 -3.67 -5.56 20.93
CA ASN A 497 -2.56 -4.79 21.48
C ASN A 497 -2.05 -5.44 22.76
N ASN A 498 -1.31 -6.51 22.56
CA ASN A 498 -0.68 -7.24 23.64
C ASN A 498 0.56 -6.47 24.13
N THR A 499 0.36 -5.36 24.86
CA THR A 499 1.42 -4.45 25.33
C THR A 499 2.17 -4.97 26.56
N ASP A 500 1.64 -6.00 27.23
CA ASP A 500 2.28 -6.68 28.37
C ASP A 500 2.50 -8.16 28.05
N LYS A 501 3.34 -8.47 27.04
CA LYS A 501 3.77 -9.87 26.84
C LYS A 501 4.73 -10.28 27.96
N SER A 502 4.36 -11.30 28.73
CA SER A 502 5.30 -12.03 29.59
C SER A 502 6.43 -12.65 28.75
N ALA A 503 7.56 -13.01 29.37
CA ALA A 503 8.65 -13.69 28.66
C ALA A 503 8.20 -15.02 27.99
N GLU A 504 7.18 -15.68 28.54
CA GLU A 504 6.55 -16.88 27.95
C GLU A 504 5.68 -16.57 26.72
N GLU A 505 4.99 -15.42 26.68
CA GLU A 505 4.20 -14.98 25.52
C GLU A 505 5.08 -14.42 24.40
N ALA A 506 6.17 -13.72 24.75
CA ALA A 506 7.20 -13.32 23.81
C ALA A 506 7.98 -14.52 23.22
N ALA A 507 8.07 -15.65 23.94
CA ALA A 507 8.64 -16.89 23.43
C ALA A 507 7.72 -17.65 22.45
N LYS A 508 6.42 -17.31 22.41
CA LYS A 508 5.42 -17.84 21.46
C LYS A 508 5.16 -16.89 20.28
N ASP A 509 5.91 -15.78 20.21
CA ASP A 509 5.80 -14.71 19.22
C ASP A 509 6.46 -15.11 17.90
N GLY A 510 5.78 -14.84 16.78
CA GLY A 510 6.25 -15.17 15.43
C GLY A 510 5.25 -15.98 14.61
N VAL A 511 5.46 -15.94 13.30
CA VAL A 511 4.64 -16.60 12.32
C VAL A 511 5.10 -18.05 12.10
N VAL A 512 4.26 -19.00 12.48
CA VAL A 512 4.48 -20.43 12.19
C VAL A 512 3.90 -20.75 10.81
N ALA A 513 4.77 -21.04 9.86
CA ALA A 513 4.38 -21.52 8.54
C ALA A 513 4.02 -23.01 8.54
N LEU A 514 3.31 -23.46 7.52
CA LEU A 514 3.02 -24.86 7.29
C LEU A 514 4.32 -25.66 7.08
N ASN A 515 4.31 -26.92 7.51
CA ASN A 515 5.50 -27.76 7.51
C ASN A 515 6.02 -28.10 6.09
N ARG A 516 7.27 -28.57 6.02
CA ARG A 516 7.98 -28.87 4.75
C ARG A 516 7.33 -29.95 3.88
N THR A 517 6.60 -30.89 4.47
CA THR A 517 5.95 -31.98 3.74
C THR A 517 4.88 -31.41 2.80
N LEU A 518 4.16 -30.40 3.28
CA LEU A 518 3.11 -29.71 2.51
C LEU A 518 3.69 -28.85 1.38
N GLY A 519 4.90 -28.31 1.54
CA GLY A 519 5.59 -27.51 0.52
C GLY A 519 5.85 -28.25 -0.81
N SER A 520 5.88 -29.59 -0.81
CA SER A 520 6.03 -30.40 -2.02
C SER A 520 4.91 -30.19 -3.04
N THR A 521 3.67 -29.95 -2.57
CA THR A 521 2.51 -29.69 -3.42
C THR A 521 2.67 -28.38 -4.20
N LEU A 522 3.13 -27.33 -3.51
CA LEU A 522 3.41 -26.02 -4.09
C LEU A 522 4.55 -26.09 -5.11
N VAL A 523 5.63 -26.82 -4.79
CA VAL A 523 6.75 -27.03 -5.71
C VAL A 523 6.26 -27.66 -7.00
N LYS A 524 5.44 -28.71 -6.93
CA LYS A 524 4.85 -29.35 -8.12
C LYS A 524 4.03 -28.35 -8.92
N ALA A 525 3.12 -27.62 -8.29
CA ALA A 525 2.26 -26.66 -8.97
C ALA A 525 3.05 -25.54 -9.69
N LEU A 526 4.16 -25.08 -9.10
CA LEU A 526 5.03 -24.04 -9.67
C LEU A 526 6.02 -24.55 -10.73
N THR A 527 6.17 -25.86 -10.93
CA THR A 527 7.21 -26.43 -11.80
C THR A 527 6.71 -27.37 -12.88
N ASP A 528 5.55 -27.99 -12.70
CA ASP A 528 4.91 -28.87 -13.67
C ASP A 528 4.52 -28.08 -14.93
N GLU A 529 4.81 -28.60 -16.13
CA GLU A 529 4.53 -27.90 -17.38
C GLU A 529 3.03 -27.65 -17.60
N ALA A 530 2.15 -28.48 -17.03
CA ALA A 530 0.71 -28.28 -17.16
C ALA A 530 0.21 -27.08 -16.36
N THR A 531 0.70 -26.90 -15.12
CA THR A 531 0.14 -25.95 -14.15
C THR A 531 0.99 -24.72 -13.95
N ARG A 532 2.30 -24.77 -14.25
CA ARG A 532 3.23 -23.73 -13.82
C ARG A 532 2.86 -22.36 -14.42
N PRO A 533 2.91 -21.31 -13.59
CA PRO A 533 2.87 -19.94 -14.09
C PRO A 533 3.93 -19.72 -15.18
N ARG A 534 3.54 -19.03 -16.26
CA ARG A 534 4.43 -18.72 -17.39
C ARG A 534 5.03 -17.32 -17.32
N GLY A 535 4.43 -16.43 -16.54
CA GLY A 535 4.79 -15.02 -16.42
C GLY A 535 4.90 -14.51 -14.99
N LEU A 536 5.17 -15.39 -14.02
CA LEU A 536 5.22 -15.03 -12.61
C LEU A 536 6.31 -13.98 -12.33
N ARG A 537 5.91 -12.86 -11.74
CA ARG A 537 6.79 -11.75 -11.35
C ARG A 537 6.94 -11.64 -9.84
N VAL A 538 5.88 -11.98 -9.10
CA VAL A 538 5.87 -11.92 -7.64
C VAL A 538 5.50 -13.30 -7.11
N LEU A 539 6.39 -13.86 -6.28
CA LEU A 539 6.15 -15.07 -5.52
C LEU A 539 6.31 -14.77 -4.04
N ASN A 540 5.21 -14.81 -3.30
CA ASN A 540 5.21 -14.92 -1.87
C ASN A 540 4.70 -16.32 -1.49
N SER A 541 5.55 -17.12 -0.87
CA SER A 541 5.24 -18.47 -0.40
C SER A 541 5.45 -18.62 1.10
N THR A 542 5.35 -17.53 1.88
CA THR A 542 5.67 -17.56 3.31
C THR A 542 4.74 -18.45 4.14
N LEU A 543 3.55 -18.79 3.61
CA LEU A 543 2.65 -19.77 4.21
C LEU A 543 3.25 -21.20 4.23
N PHE A 544 4.16 -21.53 3.32
CA PHE A 544 4.77 -22.85 3.22
C PHE A 544 6.26 -22.79 3.59
N THR A 545 6.70 -23.69 4.48
CA THR A 545 8.13 -23.90 4.70
C THR A 545 8.70 -24.72 3.55
N LEU A 546 9.74 -24.21 2.89
CA LEU A 546 10.46 -24.89 1.81
C LEU A 546 11.91 -25.18 2.21
N THR A 547 12.50 -26.22 1.62
CA THR A 547 13.95 -26.44 1.65
C THR A 547 14.66 -25.63 0.57
N THR A 548 15.97 -25.39 0.71
CA THR A 548 16.78 -24.72 -0.32
C THR A 548 16.75 -25.47 -1.66
N THR A 549 16.68 -26.81 -1.63
CA THR A 549 16.53 -27.67 -2.81
C THR A 549 15.19 -27.49 -3.51
N GLN A 550 14.09 -27.42 -2.74
CA GLN A 550 12.77 -27.14 -3.29
C GLN A 550 12.69 -25.74 -3.90
N LEU A 551 13.24 -24.73 -3.21
CA LEU A 551 13.34 -23.38 -3.73
C LEU A 551 14.14 -23.33 -5.04
N ARG A 552 15.30 -24.01 -5.11
CA ARG A 552 16.09 -24.13 -6.35
C ARG A 552 15.26 -24.67 -7.50
N THR A 553 14.51 -25.74 -7.25
CA THR A 553 13.64 -26.39 -8.25
C THR A 553 12.57 -25.43 -8.78
N ILE A 554 11.96 -24.62 -7.91
CA ILE A 554 11.01 -23.56 -8.30
C ILE A 554 11.71 -22.50 -9.17
N LEU A 555 12.84 -21.97 -8.69
CA LEU A 555 13.55 -20.86 -9.33
C LEU A 555 14.24 -21.26 -10.65
N GLU A 556 14.48 -22.55 -10.90
CA GLU A 556 14.88 -23.07 -12.20
C GLU A 556 13.79 -22.90 -13.27
N LYS A 557 12.52 -22.94 -12.87
CA LYS A 557 11.37 -22.76 -13.77
C LYS A 557 10.83 -21.33 -13.79
N GLN A 558 10.90 -20.62 -12.67
CA GLN A 558 10.34 -19.27 -12.47
C GLN A 558 11.41 -18.18 -12.59
N LYS A 559 12.07 -18.08 -13.76
CA LYS A 559 13.19 -17.15 -14.02
C LYS A 559 12.81 -15.67 -14.12
N ALA A 560 11.53 -15.40 -14.29
CA ALA A 560 10.95 -14.09 -14.52
C ALA A 560 10.70 -13.28 -13.24
N LEU A 561 10.97 -13.86 -12.07
CA LEU A 561 10.67 -13.27 -10.76
C LEU A 561 11.45 -11.97 -10.52
N MET A 562 10.72 -11.00 -9.99
CA MET A 562 11.20 -9.71 -9.52
C MET A 562 11.18 -9.63 -7.99
N VAL A 563 10.15 -10.21 -7.36
CA VAL A 563 9.99 -10.25 -5.91
C VAL A 563 9.86 -11.69 -5.44
N LEU A 564 10.67 -12.07 -4.46
CA LEU A 564 10.67 -13.39 -3.84
C LEU A 564 10.56 -13.27 -2.31
N ASN A 565 9.43 -13.70 -1.76
CA ASN A 565 9.22 -13.83 -0.32
C ASN A 565 9.02 -15.31 0.00
N ALA A 566 9.87 -15.91 0.84
CA ALA A 566 9.81 -17.34 1.10
C ALA A 566 10.13 -17.68 2.56
N THR A 567 9.39 -18.64 3.11
CA THR A 567 9.75 -19.26 4.38
C THR A 567 10.64 -20.47 4.11
N LEU A 568 11.85 -20.51 4.68
CA LEU A 568 12.83 -21.56 4.42
C LEU A 568 13.28 -22.28 5.69
N GLU A 569 13.34 -23.60 5.63
CA GLU A 569 13.91 -24.44 6.69
C GLU A 569 15.42 -24.17 6.81
N VAL A 570 15.88 -23.90 8.03
CA VAL A 570 17.30 -23.69 8.34
C VAL A 570 17.79 -24.76 9.31
N ASP A 571 18.45 -25.78 8.77
CA ASP A 571 19.06 -26.86 9.55
C ASP A 571 20.51 -26.54 9.95
N ASN A 572 21.33 -26.14 8.98
CA ASN A 572 22.72 -25.78 9.15
C ASN A 572 22.99 -24.44 8.46
N HIS A 573 23.44 -23.46 9.24
CA HIS A 573 23.61 -22.08 8.79
C HIS A 573 24.63 -21.92 7.65
N GLU A 574 25.73 -22.68 7.65
CA GLU A 574 26.78 -22.56 6.62
C GLU A 574 26.30 -23.09 5.28
N THR A 575 25.64 -24.25 5.27
CA THR A 575 25.10 -24.85 4.04
C THR A 575 23.95 -24.01 3.51
N PHE A 576 23.07 -23.51 4.40
CA PHE A 576 21.94 -22.66 4.03
C PHE A 576 22.40 -21.40 3.30
N LYS A 577 23.35 -20.65 3.88
CA LYS A 577 23.89 -19.44 3.26
C LYS A 577 24.50 -19.71 1.89
N LYS A 578 25.32 -20.77 1.80
CA LYS A 578 25.98 -21.17 0.56
C LYS A 578 24.96 -21.51 -0.54
N ASP A 579 23.91 -22.24 -0.18
CA ASP A 579 22.84 -22.59 -1.12
C ASP A 579 22.13 -21.34 -1.60
N MET A 580 21.69 -20.46 -0.70
CA MET A 580 21.00 -19.21 -1.06
C MET A 580 21.83 -18.34 -2.01
N LEU A 581 23.10 -18.11 -1.68
CA LEU A 581 24.02 -17.33 -2.52
C LEU A 581 24.31 -18.00 -3.87
N SER A 582 24.05 -19.30 -4.03
CA SER A 582 24.19 -20.01 -5.30
C SER A 582 22.92 -20.00 -6.15
N ILE A 583 21.74 -19.90 -5.55
CA ILE A 583 20.45 -20.03 -6.25
C ILE A 583 20.00 -18.67 -6.82
N LEU A 584 20.07 -17.61 -6.02
CA LEU A 584 19.58 -16.27 -6.38
C LEU A 584 20.23 -15.67 -7.63
N PRO A 585 21.55 -15.84 -7.90
CA PRO A 585 22.20 -15.36 -9.13
C PRO A 585 21.58 -15.83 -10.44
N SER A 586 20.74 -16.87 -10.41
CA SER A 586 20.08 -17.38 -11.61
C SER A 586 18.82 -16.62 -12.01
N LEU A 587 18.49 -15.51 -11.32
CA LEU A 587 17.30 -14.70 -11.54
C LEU A 587 17.69 -13.28 -12.02
N ASP A 588 17.64 -13.06 -13.33
CA ASP A 588 18.10 -11.79 -13.96
C ASP A 588 17.24 -10.57 -13.60
N TYR A 589 15.97 -10.80 -13.23
CA TYR A 589 14.99 -9.76 -12.95
C TYR A 589 14.79 -9.48 -11.46
N LEU A 590 15.50 -10.20 -10.58
CA LEU A 590 15.26 -10.16 -9.15
C LEU A 590 15.63 -8.78 -8.57
N GLU A 591 14.65 -8.15 -7.93
CA GLU A 591 14.73 -6.81 -7.34
C GLU A 591 14.65 -6.84 -5.81
N GLN A 592 13.82 -7.74 -5.25
CA GLN A 592 13.59 -7.83 -3.82
C GLN A 592 13.55 -9.30 -3.35
N VAL A 593 14.15 -9.55 -2.18
CA VAL A 593 14.12 -10.85 -1.51
C VAL A 593 13.77 -10.65 -0.04
N GLU A 594 12.80 -11.41 0.45
CA GLU A 594 12.47 -11.55 1.87
C GLU A 594 12.51 -13.04 2.26
N ILE A 595 13.33 -13.39 3.25
CA ILE A 595 13.42 -14.76 3.75
C ILE A 595 12.97 -14.83 5.20
N VAL A 596 11.93 -15.61 5.45
CA VAL A 596 11.53 -15.98 6.81
C VAL A 596 12.22 -17.30 7.14
N ALA A 597 13.22 -17.30 8.02
CA ALA A 597 13.89 -18.52 8.43
C ALA A 597 13.02 -19.29 9.43
N ASN A 598 12.73 -20.55 9.10
CA ASN A 598 12.11 -21.51 9.99
C ASN A 598 13.20 -22.42 10.57
N PRO A 599 13.63 -22.20 11.82
CA PRO A 599 14.80 -22.87 12.37
C PRO A 599 14.49 -24.32 12.76
N SER A 600 15.41 -25.23 12.45
CA SER A 600 15.41 -26.55 13.10
C SER A 600 15.71 -26.42 14.59
N LEU A 601 15.35 -27.42 15.40
CA LEU A 601 15.67 -27.40 16.83
C LEU A 601 17.18 -27.21 17.08
N GLN A 602 18.02 -27.87 16.27
CA GLN A 602 19.48 -27.75 16.40
C GLN A 602 19.97 -26.34 16.06
N PHE A 603 19.43 -25.72 15.02
CA PHE A 603 19.78 -24.35 14.64
C PHE A 603 19.24 -23.34 15.65
N PHE A 604 18.01 -23.56 16.15
CA PHE A 604 17.39 -22.74 17.19
C PHE A 604 18.24 -22.69 18.47
N LEU A 605 18.77 -23.82 18.92
CA LEU A 605 19.69 -23.87 20.07
C LEU A 605 21.02 -23.13 19.78
N ALA A 606 21.50 -23.18 18.54
CA ALA A 606 22.74 -22.51 18.14
C ALA A 606 22.61 -20.97 18.10
N ILE A 607 21.46 -20.44 17.67
CA ILE A 607 21.21 -18.99 17.63
C ILE A 607 20.97 -18.39 19.02
N GLN A 608 20.43 -19.17 19.97
CA GLN A 608 20.29 -18.72 21.36
C GLN A 608 21.63 -18.58 22.08
N ASN A 609 22.66 -19.30 21.61
CA ASN A 609 24.01 -19.18 22.16
C ASN A 609 24.76 -18.03 21.48
N ILE A 610 24.78 -16.86 22.13
CA ILE A 610 25.40 -15.60 21.66
C ILE A 610 26.86 -15.79 21.20
N LYS A 611 27.60 -16.77 21.75
CA LYS A 611 28.99 -17.06 21.36
C LYS A 611 29.13 -17.65 19.95
N HIS A 612 28.10 -18.29 19.41
CA HIS A 612 28.17 -18.99 18.13
C HIS A 612 27.99 -18.07 16.92
N LYS A 613 27.48 -16.84 17.10
CA LYS A 613 27.19 -15.90 16.00
C LYS A 613 26.43 -16.56 14.84
N ALA A 614 25.59 -17.56 15.14
CA ALA A 614 24.97 -18.44 14.15
C ALA A 614 24.01 -17.66 13.25
N PHE A 615 23.30 -16.67 13.77
CA PHE A 615 22.48 -15.75 12.97
C PHE A 615 23.31 -15.00 11.94
N GLU A 616 24.43 -14.38 12.39
CA GLU A 616 25.33 -13.59 11.54
C GLU A 616 25.93 -14.43 10.39
N SER A 617 26.15 -15.72 10.63
CA SER A 617 26.72 -16.65 9.65
C SER A 617 25.68 -17.33 8.75
N THR A 618 24.39 -17.20 9.04
CA THR A 618 23.27 -17.78 8.26
C THR A 618 22.91 -16.94 7.03
N PHE A 619 23.02 -15.62 7.14
CA PHE A 619 22.60 -14.69 6.09
C PHE A 619 23.80 -13.96 5.46
N PRO A 620 23.63 -13.36 4.26
CA PRO A 620 24.73 -12.68 3.58
C PRO A 620 25.32 -11.54 4.43
N SER A 621 26.65 -11.56 4.57
CA SER A 621 27.44 -10.45 5.11
C SER A 621 27.55 -9.29 4.10
N ALA A 622 28.12 -8.16 4.52
CA ALA A 622 28.31 -6.98 3.66
C ALA A 622 29.10 -7.27 2.37
N SER A 623 30.15 -8.09 2.43
CA SER A 623 30.92 -8.47 1.24
C SER A 623 30.19 -9.46 0.34
N GLU A 624 29.43 -10.38 0.94
CA GLU A 624 28.63 -11.38 0.23
C GLU A 624 27.42 -10.74 -0.48
N ILE A 625 26.73 -9.79 0.15
CA ILE A 625 25.61 -9.07 -0.48
C ILE A 625 26.10 -8.18 -1.61
N GLN A 626 27.29 -7.58 -1.48
CA GLN A 626 27.92 -6.85 -2.58
C GLN A 626 28.19 -7.78 -3.77
N THR A 627 28.82 -8.93 -3.53
CA THR A 627 29.07 -9.94 -4.56
C THR A 627 27.77 -10.47 -5.18
N LEU A 628 26.71 -10.61 -4.38
CA LEU A 628 25.40 -11.01 -4.87
C LEU A 628 24.79 -9.92 -5.76
N GLY A 629 24.88 -8.65 -5.39
CA GLY A 629 24.39 -7.53 -6.19
C GLY A 629 25.14 -7.31 -7.52
N GLU A 630 26.40 -7.75 -7.62
CA GLU A 630 27.13 -7.77 -8.90
C GLU A 630 26.55 -8.82 -9.87
N LYS A 631 26.12 -9.97 -9.34
CA LYS A 631 25.52 -11.06 -10.11
C LYS A 631 24.04 -10.77 -10.41
N CYS A 632 23.29 -10.30 -9.41
CA CYS A 632 21.89 -9.89 -9.51
C CYS A 632 21.80 -8.37 -9.64
N LYS A 633 22.04 -7.84 -10.85
CA LYS A 633 22.21 -6.40 -11.08
C LYS A 633 21.04 -5.53 -10.62
N ARG A 634 19.82 -6.07 -10.65
CA ARG A 634 18.59 -5.37 -10.26
C ARG A 634 18.26 -5.50 -8.77
N LEU A 635 18.95 -6.37 -8.04
CA LEU A 635 18.67 -6.61 -6.63
C LEU A 635 18.92 -5.32 -5.84
N SER A 636 17.88 -4.84 -5.19
CA SER A 636 17.84 -3.56 -4.48
C SER A 636 17.56 -3.72 -2.99
N SER A 637 16.91 -4.82 -2.60
CA SER A 637 16.58 -5.13 -1.20
C SER A 637 16.75 -6.61 -0.91
N PHE A 638 17.35 -6.92 0.24
CA PHE A 638 17.39 -8.24 0.83
C PHE A 638 17.03 -8.14 2.32
N LYS A 639 15.97 -8.82 2.74
CA LYS A 639 15.55 -8.91 4.13
C LYS A 639 15.52 -10.37 4.57
N ALA A 640 15.90 -10.63 5.81
CA ALA A 640 15.58 -11.90 6.44
C ALA A 640 15.33 -11.76 7.93
N ASP A 641 14.49 -12.62 8.47
CA ASP A 641 14.16 -12.72 9.89
C ASP A 641 14.00 -14.19 10.29
N ILE A 642 13.83 -14.45 11.59
CA ILE A 642 13.49 -15.79 12.10
C ILE A 642 12.04 -15.76 12.55
N LEU A 643 11.20 -16.53 11.83
CA LEU A 643 9.77 -16.66 12.11
C LEU A 643 9.05 -15.30 12.26
N ARG A 644 9.57 -14.19 11.71
CA ARG A 644 9.07 -12.83 11.97
C ARG A 644 8.96 -12.41 13.45
N SER A 645 9.57 -13.17 14.35
CA SER A 645 9.45 -12.97 15.80
C SER A 645 10.09 -11.66 16.25
N SER A 646 9.39 -10.87 17.08
CA SER A 646 9.92 -9.61 17.62
C SER A 646 11.10 -9.82 18.59
N ALA A 647 11.20 -11.03 19.15
CA ALA A 647 12.28 -11.45 20.05
C ALA A 647 13.56 -11.88 19.33
N MET A 648 13.55 -11.93 17.99
CA MET A 648 14.69 -12.38 17.17
C MET A 648 15.34 -11.21 16.42
N GLN A 649 16.63 -11.38 16.12
CA GLN A 649 17.35 -10.47 15.24
C GLN A 649 16.78 -10.52 13.82
N THR A 650 16.91 -9.41 13.10
CA THR A 650 16.58 -9.31 11.68
C THR A 650 17.79 -8.82 10.90
N ILE A 651 17.86 -9.12 9.61
CA ILE A 651 18.89 -8.61 8.72
C ILE A 651 18.23 -7.89 7.56
N GLU A 652 18.69 -6.68 7.28
CA GLU A 652 18.16 -5.86 6.21
C GLU A 652 19.30 -5.21 5.45
N TRP A 653 19.33 -5.42 4.14
CA TRP A 653 20.26 -4.81 3.22
C TRP A 653 19.47 -4.03 2.16
N GLU A 654 19.84 -2.76 1.99
CA GLU A 654 19.29 -1.89 0.94
C GLU A 654 20.42 -1.38 0.07
N LYS A 655 20.19 -1.40 -1.25
CA LYS A 655 21.08 -0.84 -2.25
C LYS A 655 20.59 0.55 -2.65
N LYS A 656 21.38 1.59 -2.35
CA LYS A 656 21.17 2.97 -2.77
C LYS A 656 22.41 3.47 -3.51
N ASP A 657 22.23 4.05 -4.70
CA ASP A 657 23.32 4.56 -5.55
C ASP A 657 24.45 3.55 -5.78
N ASP A 658 24.09 2.30 -6.10
CA ASP A 658 25.00 1.15 -6.27
C ASP A 658 25.82 0.74 -5.04
N LYS A 659 25.48 1.27 -3.85
CA LYS A 659 26.10 0.89 -2.58
C LYS A 659 25.11 0.18 -1.68
N TRP A 660 25.57 -0.95 -1.13
CA TRP A 660 24.82 -1.69 -0.12
C TRP A 660 25.01 -1.06 1.27
N SER A 661 23.91 -0.91 1.99
CA SER A 661 23.85 -0.39 3.36
C SER A 661 22.89 -1.23 4.19
N GLY A 662 23.04 -1.22 5.50
CA GLY A 662 22.25 -2.03 6.43
C GLY A 662 23.09 -3.05 7.16
N GLY A 663 22.47 -4.17 7.54
CA GLY A 663 23.07 -5.22 8.34
C GLY A 663 22.08 -5.78 9.33
N ILE A 664 22.62 -6.33 10.43
CA ILE A 664 21.82 -6.96 11.47
C ILE A 664 21.22 -5.87 12.36
N LYS A 665 19.90 -5.96 12.55
CA LYS A 665 19.15 -5.18 13.54
C LYS A 665 18.91 -6.06 14.76
N ALA A 666 19.06 -5.46 15.94
CA ALA A 666 18.75 -6.12 17.20
C ALA A 666 17.26 -6.49 17.28
N ALA A 667 16.94 -7.48 18.11
CA ALA A 667 15.55 -7.83 18.42
C ALA A 667 14.81 -6.61 18.99
N LYS A 668 13.52 -6.47 18.66
CA LYS A 668 12.69 -5.38 19.17
C LYS A 668 12.34 -5.59 20.65
N THR A 669 12.30 -6.85 21.10
CA THR A 669 11.98 -7.25 22.46
C THR A 669 13.19 -7.93 23.10
N GLU A 670 13.67 -7.44 24.24
CA GLU A 670 14.72 -8.12 25.02
C GLU A 670 14.10 -9.28 25.82
N LEU A 671 14.50 -10.52 25.50
CA LEU A 671 14.22 -11.67 26.35
C LEU A 671 15.04 -11.53 27.65
N LYS A 672 14.39 -11.15 28.76
CA LYS A 672 15.01 -11.23 30.09
C LYS A 672 15.21 -12.71 30.43
N ILE A 673 16.43 -13.21 30.22
CA ILE A 673 16.84 -14.54 30.68
C ILE A 673 17.02 -14.47 32.20
N THR A 674 15.91 -14.57 32.92
CA THR A 674 15.86 -15.03 34.30
C THR A 674 14.63 -15.90 34.40
N GLU A 675 14.82 -17.16 34.77
CA GLU A 675 13.81 -18.24 34.93
C GLU A 675 13.64 -19.23 33.75
N LEU A 676 14.75 -19.65 33.16
CA LEU A 676 14.88 -20.99 32.57
C LEU A 676 16.12 -21.68 33.17
N GLU A 677 16.07 -21.97 34.47
CA GLU A 677 16.89 -22.97 35.16
C GLU A 677 16.01 -24.12 35.64
#